data_AF-A0A956C3Z1-F1
#
_entry.id   AF-A0A956C3Z1-F1
#
_cell.length_a   1.000
_cell.length_b   1.000
_cell.length_c   1.000
_cell.angle_alpha   90.00
_cell.angle_beta   90.00
_cell.angle_gamma   90.00
#
_symmetry.space_group_name_H-M   'P 1'
#
loop_
_entity.id
_entity.type
_entity.pdbx_description
1 polymer ?
#
loop_
_entity_poly.entity_id
_entity_poly.type
_entity_poly.pdbx_seq_one_letter_code
_entity_poly.pdbx_strand_id
1 'polypeptide(L)'
;MLRNVPARATTLAFLGSIFLAACPGSDPDAQPGTPGGPITVPVGTACTVDGECGGGRCVSGACVPGAACTDDSACAGSKCVNGGCVPLSATDGVKNGDETDVDCGGSVAPRCGDGKACGGATDCASKVCVGGVCAAPSPTDGVENGDESDVDCGGNVAPKCGTGKMCKGAGDCASAVCGPDKKCVEGTITDGVKNGDETDVDCGGAAAPKCAAGKACLAPTDCDSGFCTGNVCEPRMPGRKDGDETDVDCGGKVAPACDWDKACLVDADCTSQACGTNKKCLTGPSCRPVHGGSTCGTGEFGDGFKQHESCCRSLPVPGYTDPNQPGKTVYVDKYEITAGRMRAFIDAIAAANGGVPNIRGYIAAKRPARWNQAWEGALPTANTGSMTSFTITNPTPVANYMYPGQDQYLANQPTQNTWSVINGNYTVDVGVYYALNAAHFFPEYYSTVPPWQSTDYAATHNLNCTNIPGSYGYSTYWMPKAIISQYNGGTEGKFFSQNDMDEKALNCAPFGLFAAFCAWDGGQLVTEEVFDYITANGSRIAAGRSQCGTDPDPDKKDLNTFSDGTSGCFNVYFYPPDFGNNYDGSSRIAPPGRVPADVVRVNAGDEPWMDMIGNLEEAVIKKDETNRFQYKGWGVAWSSLTHHRNQISTARMKGGSFGARCMRFK
;
A
#
# COMPACT_ATOMS: atom_id res chain seq x y z
N MET A 1 -32.77 -14.42 18.49
CA MET A 1 -34.14 -14.93 18.68
C MET A 1 -34.54 -15.70 17.44
N LEU A 2 -35.06 -16.92 17.63
CA LEU A 2 -35.84 -17.77 16.72
C LEU A 2 -35.14 -18.27 15.43
N ARG A 3 -34.76 -19.54 15.25
CA ARG A 3 -35.39 -20.88 15.39
C ARG A 3 -36.24 -21.34 14.19
N ASN A 4 -36.10 -22.66 13.96
CA ASN A 4 -36.98 -23.65 13.32
C ASN A 4 -36.59 -24.00 11.87
N VAL A 5 -36.13 -25.21 11.52
CA VAL A 5 -36.53 -26.61 11.84
C VAL A 5 -37.95 -26.93 11.37
N PRO A 6 -38.12 -28.03 10.61
CA PRO A 6 -38.79 -29.24 11.10
C PRO A 6 -37.88 -30.48 10.91
N ALA A 7 -37.59 -31.33 11.90
CA ALA A 7 -38.43 -32.24 12.71
C ALA A 7 -39.09 -33.33 11.86
N ARG A 8 -38.51 -34.55 11.82
CA ARG A 8 -38.66 -35.70 12.76
C ARG A 8 -40.04 -36.37 12.70
N ALA A 9 -40.07 -37.68 12.41
CA ALA A 9 -40.46 -38.75 13.34
C ALA A 9 -40.47 -40.12 12.60
N THR A 10 -39.61 -41.09 12.97
CA THR A 10 -39.86 -42.26 13.87
C THR A 10 -40.94 -43.21 13.33
N THR A 11 -40.75 -44.55 13.28
CA THR A 11 -41.00 -45.48 14.40
C THR A 11 -40.77 -46.95 13.98
N LEU A 12 -40.07 -47.73 14.84
CA LEU A 12 -40.12 -49.20 15.15
C LEU A 12 -40.01 -50.24 14.00
N ALA A 13 -39.60 -51.50 14.18
CA ALA A 13 -38.79 -52.30 15.11
C ALA A 13 -38.89 -53.76 14.60
N PHE A 14 -37.79 -54.51 14.72
CA PHE A 14 -37.67 -55.97 14.91
C PHE A 14 -38.63 -56.98 14.23
N LEU A 15 -38.02 -57.88 13.45
CA LEU A 15 -38.17 -59.35 13.38
C LEU A 15 -37.49 -59.77 12.05
N GLY A 16 -36.67 -60.80 11.90
CA GLY A 16 -36.27 -61.92 12.74
C GLY A 16 -35.44 -62.83 11.81
N SER A 17 -34.34 -63.34 12.33
CA SER A 17 -33.28 -64.05 11.61
C SER A 17 -33.68 -65.49 11.19
N ILE A 18 -32.67 -66.19 10.68
CA ILE A 18 -32.45 -67.65 10.70
C ILE A 18 -32.91 -68.43 9.44
N PHE A 19 -31.97 -68.82 8.57
CA PHE A 19 -31.40 -70.19 8.55
C PHE A 19 -30.35 -70.34 7.44
N LEU A 20 -29.14 -70.74 7.86
CA LEU A 20 -28.07 -71.31 7.06
C LEU A 20 -28.11 -72.83 7.27
N ALA A 21 -28.17 -73.59 6.19
CA ALA A 21 -27.84 -75.01 6.03
C ALA A 21 -28.28 -75.37 4.59
N ALA A 22 -27.74 -76.30 3.81
CA ALA A 22 -26.55 -77.14 3.78
C ALA A 22 -26.67 -77.92 2.44
N CYS A 23 -25.58 -78.45 1.87
CA CYS A 23 -25.66 -79.64 0.99
C CYS A 23 -26.41 -80.80 1.73
N PRO A 24 -26.86 -81.94 1.14
CA PRO A 24 -26.36 -82.61 -0.07
C PRO A 24 -27.41 -83.48 -0.84
N GLY A 25 -26.92 -84.33 -1.76
CA GLY A 25 -27.47 -85.67 -2.04
C GLY A 25 -28.45 -85.74 -3.23
N SER A 26 -28.18 -86.51 -4.29
CA SER A 26 -28.10 -87.97 -4.36
C SER A 26 -29.34 -88.64 -3.79
N ASP A 27 -30.11 -89.29 -4.66
CA ASP A 27 -31.09 -90.32 -4.30
C ASP A 27 -30.95 -91.49 -5.30
N PRO A 28 -31.39 -92.70 -4.94
CA PRO A 28 -30.51 -93.86 -4.85
C PRO A 28 -30.95 -95.03 -5.73
N ASP A 29 -30.07 -96.02 -5.81
CA ASP A 29 -30.28 -97.43 -6.14
C ASP A 29 -31.63 -97.90 -6.73
N ALA A 30 -31.57 -98.34 -7.98
CA ALA A 30 -32.08 -99.66 -8.37
C ALA A 30 -31.12 -100.32 -9.40
N GLN A 31 -30.34 -101.29 -8.89
CA GLN A 31 -29.42 -102.26 -9.52
C GLN A 31 -30.00 -103.09 -10.69
N PRO A 32 -29.26 -103.98 -11.39
CA PRO A 32 -27.80 -104.15 -11.57
C PRO A 32 -27.36 -104.29 -13.05
N GLY A 33 -26.06 -104.17 -13.36
CA GLY A 33 -25.50 -104.75 -14.60
C GLY A 33 -24.21 -104.12 -15.13
N THR A 34 -23.09 -104.80 -14.93
CA THR A 34 -21.96 -104.81 -15.87
C THR A 34 -22.37 -105.54 -17.17
N PRO A 35 -21.62 -105.49 -18.29
CA PRO A 35 -20.81 -104.44 -18.92
C PRO A 35 -21.28 -104.10 -20.36
N GLY A 36 -20.90 -102.93 -20.90
CA GLY A 36 -21.02 -102.63 -22.35
C GLY A 36 -21.06 -101.14 -22.68
N GLY A 37 -19.92 -100.45 -22.62
CA GLY A 37 -19.85 -99.07 -23.10
C GLY A 37 -20.04 -98.98 -24.62
N PRO A 38 -20.68 -97.91 -25.16
CA PRO A 38 -20.56 -97.59 -26.58
C PRO A 38 -19.14 -97.11 -26.84
N ILE A 39 -18.45 -97.82 -27.73
CA ILE A 39 -17.09 -97.50 -28.18
C ILE A 39 -17.14 -96.13 -28.87
N THR A 40 -16.60 -95.09 -28.24
CA THR A 40 -16.35 -93.81 -28.92
C THR A 40 -15.14 -93.99 -29.83
N VAL A 41 -15.41 -94.23 -31.11
CA VAL A 41 -14.37 -94.34 -32.12
C VAL A 41 -13.85 -92.93 -32.45
N PRO A 42 -12.53 -92.66 -32.36
CA PRO A 42 -11.96 -91.35 -32.67
C PRO A 42 -12.26 -90.91 -34.12
N VAL A 43 -12.50 -89.61 -34.32
CA VAL A 43 -12.63 -89.03 -35.68
C VAL A 43 -11.36 -89.31 -36.47
N GLY A 44 -11.52 -89.79 -37.71
CA GLY A 44 -10.40 -90.20 -38.56
C GLY A 44 -10.01 -91.68 -38.44
N THR A 45 -10.66 -92.47 -37.58
CA THR A 45 -10.42 -93.92 -37.51
C THR A 45 -10.78 -94.57 -38.83
N ALA A 46 -9.90 -95.42 -39.35
CA ALA A 46 -10.13 -96.12 -40.60
C ALA A 46 -11.35 -97.05 -40.50
N CYS A 47 -12.21 -97.04 -41.50
CA CYS A 47 -13.44 -97.82 -41.54
C CYS A 47 -13.75 -98.28 -42.98
N THR A 48 -14.61 -99.28 -43.11
CA THR A 48 -15.13 -99.76 -44.38
C THR A 48 -16.66 -99.75 -44.44
N VAL A 49 -17.33 -99.70 -43.28
CA VAL A 49 -18.80 -99.64 -43.15
C VAL A 49 -19.23 -98.81 -41.95
N ASP A 50 -20.43 -98.20 -42.01
CA ASP A 50 -20.95 -97.28 -40.98
C ASP A 50 -21.04 -97.89 -39.56
N GLY A 51 -21.26 -99.21 -39.46
CA GLY A 51 -21.34 -99.92 -38.17
C GLY A 51 -20.05 -99.90 -37.33
N GLU A 52 -18.92 -99.53 -37.95
CA GLU A 52 -17.61 -99.46 -37.29
C GLU A 52 -17.36 -98.12 -36.58
N CYS A 53 -18.24 -97.13 -36.75
CA CYS A 53 -18.01 -95.75 -36.30
C CYS A 53 -18.81 -95.33 -35.04
N GLY A 54 -19.32 -96.28 -34.25
CA GLY A 54 -19.88 -96.00 -32.91
C GLY A 54 -20.99 -94.94 -32.88
N GLY A 55 -21.81 -94.85 -33.93
CA GLY A 55 -22.85 -93.82 -34.12
C GLY A 55 -22.54 -92.74 -35.18
N GLY A 56 -21.33 -92.73 -35.74
CA GLY A 56 -20.94 -91.94 -36.93
C GLY A 56 -21.06 -92.69 -38.26
N ARG A 57 -20.58 -92.10 -39.36
CA ARG A 57 -20.52 -92.72 -40.70
C ARG A 57 -19.09 -92.92 -41.19
N CYS A 58 -18.92 -93.92 -42.06
CA CYS A 58 -17.66 -94.17 -42.74
C CYS A 58 -17.62 -93.45 -44.09
N VAL A 59 -16.88 -92.34 -44.17
CA VAL A 59 -16.75 -91.53 -45.39
C VAL A 59 -15.31 -91.56 -45.87
N SER A 60 -15.11 -91.98 -47.11
CA SER A 60 -13.77 -92.10 -47.74
C SER A 60 -12.75 -92.86 -46.89
N GLY A 61 -13.23 -93.90 -46.19
CA GLY A 61 -12.40 -94.77 -45.37
C GLY A 61 -12.09 -94.25 -43.97
N ALA A 62 -12.74 -93.19 -43.49
CA ALA A 62 -12.54 -92.65 -42.15
C ALA A 62 -13.87 -92.31 -41.43
N CYS A 63 -13.92 -92.53 -40.12
CA CYS A 63 -15.08 -92.23 -39.27
C CYS A 63 -15.23 -90.72 -39.03
N VAL A 64 -16.41 -90.17 -39.30
CA VAL A 64 -16.78 -88.76 -39.05
C VAL A 64 -18.05 -88.62 -38.17
N PRO A 65 -18.18 -87.57 -37.34
CA PRO A 65 -19.39 -87.31 -36.55
C PRO A 65 -20.52 -86.69 -37.40
N GLY A 66 -21.77 -87.09 -37.18
CA GLY A 66 -22.95 -86.35 -37.66
C GLY A 66 -23.26 -86.44 -39.17
N ALA A 67 -24.47 -86.04 -39.57
CA ALA A 67 -25.11 -86.34 -40.85
C ALA A 67 -24.28 -85.95 -42.11
N ALA A 68 -24.40 -86.78 -43.16
CA ALA A 68 -23.82 -86.47 -44.48
C ALA A 68 -24.47 -85.20 -45.07
N CYS A 69 -23.65 -84.32 -45.64
CA CYS A 69 -24.10 -83.09 -46.26
C CYS A 69 -23.60 -83.02 -47.71
N THR A 70 -24.42 -82.47 -48.61
CA THR A 70 -24.02 -82.13 -49.99
C THR A 70 -23.81 -80.63 -50.17
N ASP A 71 -24.37 -79.84 -49.27
CA ASP A 71 -24.26 -78.40 -49.16
C ASP A 71 -24.51 -77.96 -47.71
N ASP A 72 -24.28 -76.68 -47.41
CA ASP A 72 -24.38 -76.12 -46.06
C ASP A 72 -25.81 -76.17 -45.48
N SER A 73 -26.86 -76.32 -46.30
CA SER A 73 -28.24 -76.37 -45.81
C SER A 73 -28.57 -77.67 -45.07
N ALA A 74 -27.80 -78.73 -45.32
CA ALA A 74 -27.90 -80.01 -44.62
C ALA A 74 -27.29 -79.99 -43.21
N CYS A 75 -26.54 -78.93 -42.86
CA CYS A 75 -25.87 -78.76 -41.59
C CYS A 75 -26.55 -77.63 -40.81
N ALA A 76 -27.43 -77.95 -39.85
CA ALA A 76 -28.29 -77.01 -39.10
C ALA A 76 -27.53 -75.88 -38.35
N GLY A 77 -27.00 -74.90 -39.09
CA GLY A 77 -26.16 -73.80 -38.61
C GLY A 77 -24.64 -73.98 -38.84
N SER A 78 -24.17 -75.17 -39.22
CA SER A 78 -22.75 -75.52 -39.43
C SER A 78 -22.39 -75.55 -40.92
N LYS A 79 -21.09 -75.61 -41.28
CA LYS A 79 -20.65 -75.68 -42.68
C LYS A 79 -20.37 -77.12 -43.14
N CYS A 80 -20.70 -77.43 -44.39
CA CYS A 80 -20.36 -78.70 -45.01
C CYS A 80 -18.94 -78.64 -45.59
N VAL A 81 -18.00 -79.35 -44.96
CA VAL A 81 -16.60 -79.43 -45.42
C VAL A 81 -16.27 -80.87 -45.74
N ASN A 82 -15.88 -81.15 -46.99
CA ASN A 82 -15.53 -82.49 -47.48
C ASN A 82 -16.62 -83.56 -47.21
N GLY A 83 -17.90 -83.18 -47.30
CA GLY A 83 -19.04 -84.09 -47.15
C GLY A 83 -19.48 -84.39 -45.71
N GLY A 84 -18.86 -83.75 -44.71
CA GLY A 84 -19.26 -83.81 -43.30
C GLY A 84 -19.55 -82.43 -42.72
N CYS A 85 -20.52 -82.34 -41.82
CA CYS A 85 -20.78 -81.11 -41.07
C CYS A 85 -19.71 -80.92 -40.00
N VAL A 86 -18.95 -79.83 -40.07
CA VAL A 86 -17.99 -79.49 -39.01
C VAL A 86 -18.69 -78.77 -37.84
N PRO A 87 -18.36 -79.08 -36.57
CA PRO A 87 -18.94 -78.40 -35.41
C PRO A 87 -18.63 -76.90 -35.44
N LEU A 88 -19.55 -76.07 -34.94
CA LEU A 88 -19.32 -74.63 -34.79
C LEU A 88 -18.11 -74.37 -33.90
N SER A 89 -17.11 -73.65 -34.42
CA SER A 89 -15.88 -73.31 -33.70
C SER A 89 -15.32 -71.98 -34.19
N ALA A 90 -15.03 -71.08 -33.24
CA ALA A 90 -14.55 -69.72 -33.49
C ALA A 90 -13.08 -69.59 -33.99
N THR A 91 -12.41 -70.72 -34.25
CA THR A 91 -10.97 -70.78 -34.57
C THR A 91 -10.61 -72.02 -35.41
N ASP A 92 -11.52 -72.51 -36.25
CA ASP A 92 -11.32 -73.76 -37.01
C ASP A 92 -10.82 -73.56 -38.45
N GLY A 93 -10.54 -72.33 -38.86
CA GLY A 93 -10.09 -71.99 -40.20
C GLY A 93 -11.21 -71.84 -41.21
N VAL A 94 -12.48 -71.92 -40.79
CA VAL A 94 -13.63 -72.00 -41.67
C VAL A 94 -14.72 -71.03 -41.24
N LYS A 95 -15.02 -70.03 -42.08
CA LYS A 95 -16.18 -69.14 -41.87
C LYS A 95 -17.48 -69.94 -41.75
N ASN A 96 -17.99 -70.09 -40.53
CA ASN A 96 -19.19 -70.85 -40.19
C ASN A 96 -19.97 -70.23 -39.01
N GLY A 97 -21.20 -70.68 -38.75
CA GLY A 97 -22.05 -70.05 -37.72
C GLY A 97 -22.45 -68.60 -38.07
N ASP A 98 -22.27 -67.68 -37.11
CA ASP A 98 -22.55 -66.25 -37.26
C ASP A 98 -21.30 -65.39 -37.53
N GLU A 99 -20.18 -66.03 -37.88
CA GLU A 99 -18.93 -65.35 -38.22
C GLU A 99 -19.07 -64.44 -39.45
N THR A 100 -18.43 -63.28 -39.39
CA THR A 100 -18.49 -62.29 -40.47
C THR A 100 -17.26 -62.31 -41.39
N ASP A 101 -16.14 -62.85 -40.92
CA ASP A 101 -14.99 -63.32 -41.70
C ASP A 101 -14.48 -64.64 -41.11
N VAL A 102 -13.52 -65.31 -41.74
CA VAL A 102 -12.98 -66.59 -41.26
C VAL A 102 -12.44 -66.44 -39.84
N ASP A 103 -13.03 -67.19 -38.89
CA ASP A 103 -12.67 -67.24 -37.46
C ASP A 103 -12.81 -65.90 -36.72
N CYS A 104 -13.65 -64.97 -37.21
CA CYS A 104 -13.87 -63.70 -36.51
C CYS A 104 -15.22 -63.02 -36.81
N GLY A 105 -15.63 -62.17 -35.86
CA GLY A 105 -16.88 -61.42 -35.88
C GLY A 105 -18.11 -62.27 -35.53
N GLY A 106 -19.30 -61.68 -35.54
CA GLY A 106 -20.47 -62.32 -34.94
C GLY A 106 -20.41 -62.28 -33.41
N SER A 107 -21.25 -63.09 -32.76
CA SER A 107 -21.41 -63.09 -31.30
C SER A 107 -20.45 -64.01 -30.56
N VAL A 108 -19.89 -65.02 -31.24
CA VAL A 108 -19.10 -66.09 -30.61
C VAL A 108 -17.61 -66.00 -30.92
N ALA A 109 -17.23 -65.50 -32.10
CA ALA A 109 -15.83 -65.43 -32.52
C ALA A 109 -15.12 -64.14 -32.04
N PRO A 110 -13.78 -64.13 -31.91
CA PRO A 110 -13.04 -62.92 -31.60
C PRO A 110 -13.30 -61.83 -32.65
N ARG A 111 -13.12 -60.57 -32.28
CA ARG A 111 -13.34 -59.47 -33.21
C ARG A 111 -12.33 -59.51 -34.36
N CYS A 112 -12.81 -59.23 -35.56
CA CYS A 112 -12.03 -59.15 -36.77
C CYS A 112 -11.05 -57.97 -36.74
N GLY A 113 -9.82 -58.23 -37.17
CA GLY A 113 -8.80 -57.19 -37.39
C GLY A 113 -9.08 -56.35 -38.63
N ASP A 114 -8.29 -55.31 -38.84
CA ASP A 114 -8.46 -54.37 -39.94
C ASP A 114 -8.39 -55.08 -41.32
N GLY A 115 -9.26 -54.65 -42.25
CA GLY A 115 -9.35 -55.20 -43.61
C GLY A 115 -10.17 -56.49 -43.74
N LYS A 116 -10.70 -57.04 -42.64
CA LYS A 116 -11.56 -58.23 -42.62
C LYS A 116 -13.05 -57.89 -42.82
N ALA A 117 -13.82 -58.84 -43.32
CA ALA A 117 -15.26 -58.66 -43.54
C ALA A 117 -16.04 -58.53 -42.22
N CYS A 118 -17.06 -57.66 -42.21
CA CYS A 118 -17.91 -57.41 -41.03
C CYS A 118 -19.37 -57.20 -41.43
N GLY A 119 -20.29 -57.58 -40.55
CA GLY A 119 -21.73 -57.29 -40.65
C GLY A 119 -22.13 -56.02 -39.88
N GLY A 120 -21.36 -55.63 -38.87
CA GLY A 120 -21.52 -54.40 -38.10
C GLY A 120 -20.30 -54.04 -37.25
N ALA A 121 -20.37 -52.89 -36.57
CA ALA A 121 -19.29 -52.38 -35.72
C ALA A 121 -18.80 -53.37 -34.66
N THR A 122 -19.69 -54.19 -34.08
CA THR A 122 -19.36 -55.15 -33.04
C THR A 122 -18.41 -56.26 -33.49
N ASP A 123 -18.38 -56.52 -34.80
CA ASP A 123 -17.53 -57.55 -35.40
C ASP A 123 -16.08 -57.10 -35.50
N CYS A 124 -15.80 -55.79 -35.47
CA CYS A 124 -14.47 -55.23 -35.69
C CYS A 124 -13.76 -54.88 -34.39
N ALA A 125 -12.47 -55.20 -34.29
CA ALA A 125 -11.65 -54.84 -33.12
C ALA A 125 -11.57 -53.32 -32.93
N SER A 126 -11.55 -52.56 -34.04
CA SER A 126 -11.64 -51.10 -34.08
C SER A 126 -13.02 -50.53 -33.74
N LYS A 127 -14.05 -51.38 -33.70
CA LYS A 127 -15.47 -51.01 -33.63
C LYS A 127 -15.99 -50.22 -34.84
N VAL A 128 -15.25 -50.20 -35.95
CA VAL A 128 -15.62 -49.45 -37.16
C VAL A 128 -15.74 -50.41 -38.35
N CYS A 129 -16.97 -50.58 -38.84
CA CYS A 129 -17.28 -51.38 -40.03
C CYS A 129 -17.79 -50.45 -41.15
N VAL A 130 -16.97 -50.24 -42.19
CA VAL A 130 -17.28 -49.33 -43.30
C VAL A 130 -17.26 -50.12 -44.61
N GLY A 131 -18.36 -50.06 -45.36
CA GLY A 131 -18.47 -50.80 -46.62
C GLY A 131 -18.40 -52.34 -46.46
N GLY A 132 -18.78 -52.86 -45.28
CA GLY A 132 -18.70 -54.29 -44.96
C GLY A 132 -17.30 -54.80 -44.62
N VAL A 133 -16.35 -53.88 -44.35
CA VAL A 133 -14.96 -54.21 -43.98
C VAL A 133 -14.56 -53.44 -42.72
N CYS A 134 -13.83 -54.09 -41.82
CA CYS A 134 -13.28 -53.47 -40.62
C CYS A 134 -12.23 -52.42 -41.00
N ALA A 135 -12.46 -51.17 -40.63
CA ALA A 135 -11.52 -50.08 -40.84
C ALA A 135 -10.52 -50.00 -39.68
N ALA A 136 -9.31 -49.52 -39.95
CA ALA A 136 -8.35 -49.22 -38.90
C ALA A 136 -8.87 -48.10 -37.96
N PRO A 137 -8.56 -48.13 -36.66
CA PRO A 137 -8.87 -47.05 -35.72
C PRO A 137 -8.37 -45.70 -36.22
N SER A 138 -9.17 -44.64 -36.09
CA SER A 138 -8.79 -43.28 -36.49
C SER A 138 -9.11 -42.29 -35.37
N PRO A 139 -8.21 -41.33 -35.05
CA PRO A 139 -8.33 -40.44 -33.90
C PRO A 139 -9.46 -39.38 -33.97
N THR A 140 -10.34 -39.49 -34.95
CA THR A 140 -11.40 -38.53 -35.28
C THR A 140 -12.58 -39.23 -35.97
N ASP A 141 -12.80 -40.52 -35.71
CA ASP A 141 -13.83 -41.33 -36.37
C ASP A 141 -15.17 -41.41 -35.62
N GLY A 142 -15.26 -40.75 -34.46
CA GLY A 142 -16.46 -40.69 -33.63
C GLY A 142 -16.60 -41.86 -32.65
N VAL A 143 -15.58 -42.72 -32.54
CA VAL A 143 -15.64 -43.95 -31.74
C VAL A 143 -14.41 -44.07 -30.84
N GLU A 144 -14.62 -44.27 -29.54
CA GLU A 144 -13.53 -44.56 -28.60
C GLU A 144 -12.87 -45.92 -28.93
N ASN A 145 -11.74 -45.88 -29.65
CA ASN A 145 -10.97 -47.04 -30.11
C ASN A 145 -9.46 -46.77 -30.05
N GLY A 146 -8.64 -47.73 -30.48
CA GLY A 146 -7.17 -47.57 -30.46
C GLY A 146 -6.60 -47.32 -29.05
N ASP A 147 -5.79 -46.28 -28.90
CA ASP A 147 -5.17 -45.85 -27.63
C ASP A 147 -5.89 -44.69 -26.93
N GLU A 148 -7.06 -44.28 -27.42
CA GLU A 148 -7.86 -43.17 -26.88
C GLU A 148 -8.28 -43.38 -25.43
N SER A 149 -8.49 -42.28 -24.70
CA SER A 149 -9.02 -42.29 -23.33
C SER A 149 -10.47 -41.82 -23.22
N ASP A 150 -10.99 -41.14 -24.25
CA ASP A 150 -12.40 -40.80 -24.48
C ASP A 150 -12.59 -40.71 -26.02
N VAL A 151 -13.83 -40.61 -26.49
CA VAL A 151 -14.15 -40.58 -27.93
C VAL A 151 -13.34 -39.50 -28.65
N ASP A 152 -12.50 -39.91 -29.60
CA ASP A 152 -11.64 -39.06 -30.45
C ASP A 152 -10.60 -38.21 -29.68
N CYS A 153 -10.21 -38.62 -28.46
CA CYS A 153 -9.17 -37.91 -27.72
C CYS A 153 -8.39 -38.77 -26.70
N GLY A 154 -7.22 -38.25 -26.31
CA GLY A 154 -6.32 -38.88 -25.35
C GLY A 154 -5.40 -39.92 -26.01
N GLY A 155 -4.55 -40.56 -25.20
CA GLY A 155 -3.49 -41.41 -25.74
C GLY A 155 -2.40 -40.60 -26.45
N ASN A 156 -1.65 -41.29 -27.31
CA ASN A 156 -0.49 -40.73 -28.01
C ASN A 156 -0.85 -40.16 -29.38
N VAL A 157 -1.85 -40.74 -30.06
CA VAL A 157 -2.17 -40.41 -31.45
C VAL A 157 -3.29 -39.37 -31.55
N ALA A 158 -4.32 -39.47 -30.71
CA ALA A 158 -5.47 -38.57 -30.75
C ALA A 158 -5.17 -37.21 -30.10
N PRO A 159 -5.92 -36.14 -30.45
CA PRO A 159 -5.77 -34.85 -29.80
C PRO A 159 -6.03 -34.95 -28.29
N LYS A 160 -5.48 -34.02 -27.51
CA LYS A 160 -5.68 -34.03 -26.05
C LYS A 160 -7.13 -33.75 -25.69
N CYS A 161 -7.63 -34.48 -24.69
CA CYS A 161 -8.98 -34.36 -24.19
C CYS A 161 -9.21 -33.03 -23.47
N GLY A 162 -10.34 -32.38 -23.77
CA GLY A 162 -10.78 -31.17 -23.07
C GLY A 162 -11.34 -31.47 -21.66
N THR A 163 -11.63 -30.43 -20.88
CA THR A 163 -12.18 -30.56 -19.53
C THR A 163 -13.46 -31.41 -19.50
N GLY A 164 -13.58 -32.30 -18.50
CA GLY A 164 -14.70 -33.20 -18.28
C GLY A 164 -14.66 -34.52 -19.04
N LYS A 165 -13.73 -34.67 -20.00
CA LYS A 165 -13.50 -35.90 -20.77
C LYS A 165 -12.65 -36.90 -19.99
N MET A 166 -12.81 -38.19 -20.27
CA MET A 166 -12.10 -39.27 -19.59
C MET A 166 -10.59 -39.25 -19.93
N CYS A 167 -9.76 -39.60 -18.94
CA CYS A 167 -8.30 -39.67 -19.05
C CYS A 167 -7.75 -40.88 -18.30
N LYS A 168 -6.70 -41.50 -18.83
CA LYS A 168 -5.91 -42.55 -18.19
C LYS A 168 -4.73 -41.94 -17.43
N GLY A 169 -4.17 -40.83 -17.90
CA GLY A 169 -3.15 -40.03 -17.22
C GLY A 169 -3.12 -38.55 -17.64
N ALA A 170 -2.26 -37.77 -16.98
CA ALA A 170 -2.07 -36.34 -17.24
C ALA A 170 -1.83 -36.02 -18.73
N GLY A 171 -1.05 -36.87 -19.39
CA GLY A 171 -0.74 -36.75 -20.81
C GLY A 171 -1.94 -36.86 -21.73
N ASP A 172 -3.12 -37.29 -21.28
CA ASP A 172 -4.32 -37.34 -22.12
C ASP A 172 -5.06 -35.99 -22.16
N CYS A 173 -4.83 -35.12 -21.19
CA CYS A 173 -5.59 -33.89 -21.00
C CYS A 173 -4.90 -32.68 -21.60
N ALA A 174 -5.67 -31.77 -22.21
CA ALA A 174 -5.14 -30.51 -22.73
C ALA A 174 -4.58 -29.61 -21.61
N SER A 175 -5.14 -29.71 -20.39
CA SER A 175 -4.63 -29.06 -19.18
C SER A 175 -3.40 -29.73 -18.57
N ALA A 176 -3.00 -30.91 -19.06
CA ALA A 176 -2.06 -31.82 -18.42
C ALA A 176 -2.46 -32.27 -16.99
N VAL A 177 -3.74 -32.10 -16.60
CA VAL A 177 -4.24 -32.53 -15.28
C VAL A 177 -5.37 -33.54 -15.46
N CYS A 178 -5.12 -34.78 -15.05
CA CYS A 178 -6.12 -35.85 -14.97
C CYS A 178 -6.59 -35.99 -13.52
N GLY A 179 -7.85 -35.64 -13.27
CA GLY A 179 -8.47 -35.63 -11.96
C GLY A 179 -8.61 -37.02 -11.32
N PRO A 180 -8.92 -37.07 -10.01
CA PRO A 180 -9.07 -38.32 -9.28
C PRO A 180 -10.24 -39.19 -9.78
N ASP A 181 -11.23 -38.57 -10.43
CA ASP A 181 -12.37 -39.22 -11.08
C ASP A 181 -12.06 -39.71 -12.51
N LYS A 182 -10.78 -39.70 -12.91
CA LYS A 182 -10.32 -40.06 -14.26
C LYS A 182 -10.91 -39.16 -15.35
N LYS A 183 -11.15 -37.89 -15.03
CA LYS A 183 -11.54 -36.87 -16.00
C LYS A 183 -10.53 -35.74 -16.07
N CYS A 184 -10.35 -35.17 -17.25
CA CYS A 184 -9.56 -33.96 -17.42
C CYS A 184 -10.21 -32.81 -16.66
N VAL A 185 -9.44 -32.13 -15.83
CA VAL A 185 -9.90 -30.95 -15.10
C VAL A 185 -9.27 -29.71 -15.72
N GLU A 186 -9.89 -28.56 -15.50
CA GLU A 186 -9.30 -27.27 -15.89
C GLU A 186 -8.00 -27.05 -15.11
N GLY A 187 -6.95 -26.62 -15.81
CA GLY A 187 -5.68 -26.23 -15.18
C GLY A 187 -5.88 -24.94 -14.39
N THR A 188 -5.26 -24.84 -13.23
CA THR A 188 -5.30 -23.62 -12.40
C THR A 188 -3.91 -23.05 -12.27
N ILE A 189 -3.80 -21.74 -12.10
CA ILE A 189 -2.53 -21.00 -12.00
C ILE A 189 -1.66 -21.32 -10.75
N THR A 190 -2.00 -22.38 -10.01
CA THR A 190 -1.39 -22.80 -8.73
C THR A 190 -1.49 -24.31 -8.53
N ASP A 191 -1.64 -25.11 -9.60
CA ASP A 191 -1.84 -26.57 -9.50
C ASP A 191 -0.54 -27.39 -9.56
N GLY A 192 0.62 -26.75 -9.66
CA GLY A 192 1.92 -27.41 -9.73
C GLY A 192 2.28 -27.90 -11.13
N VAL A 193 1.51 -27.53 -12.17
CA VAL A 193 1.71 -27.95 -13.55
C VAL A 193 1.75 -26.73 -14.45
N LYS A 194 2.79 -26.62 -15.29
CA LYS A 194 2.86 -25.57 -16.32
C LYS A 194 1.73 -25.77 -17.34
N ASN A 195 0.64 -25.01 -17.21
CA ASN A 195 -0.51 -25.07 -18.10
C ASN A 195 -1.12 -23.68 -18.33
N GLY A 196 -2.15 -23.59 -19.18
CA GLY A 196 -2.74 -22.29 -19.54
C GLY A 196 -1.75 -21.36 -20.26
N ASP A 197 -1.67 -20.10 -19.81
CA ASP A 197 -0.78 -19.07 -20.33
C ASP A 197 0.54 -18.92 -19.54
N GLU A 198 0.81 -19.84 -18.61
CA GLU A 198 2.00 -19.82 -17.77
C GLU A 198 3.31 -19.97 -18.55
N THR A 199 4.33 -19.21 -18.14
CA THR A 199 5.66 -19.31 -18.74
C THR A 199 6.59 -20.23 -17.98
N ASP A 200 6.34 -20.47 -16.69
CA ASP A 200 6.91 -21.52 -15.85
C ASP A 200 5.82 -22.07 -14.92
N VAL A 201 6.07 -23.18 -14.22
CA VAL A 201 5.08 -23.83 -13.34
C VAL A 201 4.48 -22.84 -12.35
N ASP A 202 3.16 -22.62 -12.43
CA ASP A 202 2.36 -21.73 -11.57
C ASP A 202 2.76 -20.24 -11.62
N CYS A 203 3.41 -19.78 -12.70
CA CYS A 203 3.81 -18.38 -12.82
C CYS A 203 4.01 -17.88 -14.26
N GLY A 204 3.97 -16.55 -14.40
CA GLY A 204 4.14 -15.85 -15.67
C GLY A 204 2.91 -15.92 -16.58
N GLY A 205 2.95 -15.21 -17.71
CA GLY A 205 1.75 -15.00 -18.50
C GLY A 205 0.90 -13.85 -17.94
N ALA A 206 -0.36 -13.77 -18.39
CA ALA A 206 -1.25 -12.68 -18.05
C ALA A 206 -2.02 -12.93 -16.75
N ALA A 207 -2.35 -14.19 -16.44
CA ALA A 207 -3.21 -14.54 -15.31
C ALA A 207 -2.45 -14.99 -14.05
N ALA A 208 -1.32 -15.68 -14.20
CA ALA A 208 -0.57 -16.25 -13.09
C ALA A 208 0.27 -15.18 -12.35
N PRO A 209 0.68 -15.41 -11.09
CA PRO A 209 1.60 -14.51 -10.41
C PRO A 209 2.94 -14.42 -11.16
N LYS A 210 3.67 -13.32 -10.94
CA LYS A 210 4.99 -13.13 -11.55
C LYS A 210 5.99 -14.18 -11.07
N CYS A 211 6.78 -14.70 -11.99
CA CYS A 211 7.84 -15.66 -11.77
C CYS A 211 9.03 -15.05 -11.01
N ALA A 212 9.56 -15.83 -10.06
CA ALA A 212 10.77 -15.50 -9.32
C ALA A 212 12.03 -15.60 -10.21
N ALA A 213 13.17 -15.10 -9.71
CA ALA A 213 14.45 -15.19 -10.41
C ALA A 213 14.82 -16.64 -10.77
N GLY A 214 15.39 -16.85 -11.96
CA GLY A 214 15.81 -18.16 -12.47
C GLY A 214 14.69 -19.00 -13.10
N LYS A 215 13.44 -18.56 -13.03
CA LYS A 215 12.28 -19.20 -13.67
C LYS A 215 12.16 -18.82 -15.15
N ALA A 216 11.48 -19.66 -15.93
CA ALA A 216 11.26 -19.44 -17.35
C ALA A 216 10.27 -18.29 -17.61
N CYS A 217 10.56 -17.49 -18.63
CA CYS A 217 9.74 -16.35 -19.04
C CYS A 217 9.74 -16.19 -20.57
N LEU A 218 8.72 -15.51 -21.09
CA LEU A 218 8.62 -15.11 -22.50
C LEU A 218 8.58 -13.58 -22.66
N ALA A 219 8.19 -12.86 -21.62
CA ALA A 219 8.12 -11.41 -21.56
C ALA A 219 8.63 -10.88 -20.22
N PRO A 220 9.12 -9.61 -20.17
CA PRO A 220 9.56 -9.02 -18.92
C PRO A 220 8.44 -8.94 -17.86
N THR A 221 7.18 -8.82 -18.29
CA THR A 221 6.00 -8.81 -17.41
C THR A 221 5.80 -10.10 -16.63
N ASP A 222 6.35 -11.22 -17.12
CA ASP A 222 6.27 -12.52 -16.45
C ASP A 222 7.13 -12.54 -15.19
N CYS A 223 8.16 -11.70 -15.11
CA CYS A 223 9.16 -11.75 -14.05
C CYS A 223 8.84 -10.76 -12.93
N ASP A 224 9.06 -11.17 -11.68
CA ASP A 224 8.91 -10.29 -10.52
C ASP A 224 9.81 -9.07 -10.62
N SER A 225 11.04 -9.22 -11.16
CA SER A 225 11.95 -8.13 -11.46
C SER A 225 11.52 -7.26 -12.65
N GLY A 226 10.59 -7.72 -13.48
CA GLY A 226 10.28 -7.02 -14.73
C GLY A 226 11.36 -7.18 -15.81
N PHE A 227 12.29 -8.13 -15.68
CA PHE A 227 13.36 -8.39 -16.66
C PHE A 227 13.45 -9.89 -17.00
N CYS A 228 13.30 -10.19 -18.29
CA CYS A 228 13.41 -11.52 -18.87
C CYS A 228 14.53 -11.54 -19.91
N THR A 229 15.63 -12.25 -19.63
CA THR A 229 16.79 -12.33 -20.52
C THR A 229 17.13 -13.79 -20.79
N GLY A 230 17.25 -14.15 -22.08
CA GLY A 230 17.51 -15.54 -22.45
C GLY A 230 16.41 -16.51 -22.01
N ASN A 231 15.14 -16.05 -21.98
CA ASN A 231 13.96 -16.77 -21.49
C ASN A 231 14.03 -17.16 -20.01
N VAL A 232 14.85 -16.46 -19.22
CA VAL A 232 14.98 -16.67 -17.77
C VAL A 232 14.81 -15.33 -17.05
N CYS A 233 14.03 -15.34 -15.96
CA CYS A 233 13.83 -14.18 -15.12
C CYS A 233 15.12 -13.80 -14.39
N GLU A 234 15.52 -12.54 -14.52
CA GLU A 234 16.66 -12.03 -13.79
C GLU A 234 16.31 -11.77 -12.32
N PRO A 235 17.27 -11.93 -11.38
CA PRO A 235 17.08 -11.44 -10.02
C PRO A 235 16.93 -9.93 -10.01
N ARG A 236 16.27 -9.41 -8.96
CA ARG A 236 16.33 -7.97 -8.65
C ARG A 236 17.77 -7.57 -8.32
N MET A 237 18.22 -6.40 -8.78
CA MET A 237 19.63 -5.98 -8.72
C MET A 237 19.77 -4.53 -8.21
N PRO A 238 20.71 -4.27 -7.27
CA PRO A 238 21.04 -2.91 -6.86
C PRO A 238 21.47 -2.04 -8.05
N GLY A 239 21.04 -0.78 -8.08
CA GLY A 239 21.35 0.19 -9.12
C GLY A 239 20.47 0.10 -10.35
N ARG A 240 19.42 -0.73 -10.35
CA ARG A 240 18.45 -0.85 -11.44
C ARG A 240 17.03 -0.74 -10.88
N LYS A 241 16.23 0.14 -11.48
CA LYS A 241 14.79 0.21 -11.19
C LYS A 241 14.12 -1.08 -11.66
N ASP A 242 13.71 -1.93 -10.72
CA ASP A 242 13.13 -3.22 -11.03
C ASP A 242 11.96 -3.67 -10.14
N GLY A 243 11.19 -4.60 -10.66
CA GLY A 243 9.93 -5.05 -10.11
C GLY A 243 8.90 -3.96 -9.90
N ASP A 244 8.54 -3.70 -8.64
CA ASP A 244 7.55 -2.71 -8.24
C ASP A 244 8.16 -1.40 -7.72
N GLU A 245 9.47 -1.24 -7.83
CA GLU A 245 10.17 0.00 -7.49
C GLU A 245 9.62 1.21 -8.24
N THR A 246 9.49 2.34 -7.55
CA THR A 246 9.09 3.60 -8.19
C THR A 246 10.27 4.46 -8.60
N ASP A 247 11.43 4.27 -7.97
CA ASP A 247 12.73 4.79 -8.37
C ASP A 247 13.81 3.71 -8.11
N VAL A 248 15.03 3.89 -8.60
CA VAL A 248 16.11 2.91 -8.46
C VAL A 248 16.34 2.55 -6.99
N ASP A 249 16.21 1.26 -6.67
CA ASP A 249 16.41 0.66 -5.34
C ASP A 249 15.41 1.13 -4.26
N CYS A 250 14.29 1.76 -4.64
CA CYS A 250 13.32 2.25 -3.68
C CYS A 250 11.87 2.38 -4.19
N GLY A 251 10.95 2.47 -3.23
CA GLY A 251 9.51 2.62 -3.47
C GLY A 251 8.84 1.31 -3.88
N GLY A 252 7.52 1.36 -4.07
CA GLY A 252 6.72 0.15 -4.18
C GLY A 252 6.51 -0.52 -2.82
N LYS A 253 6.19 -1.81 -2.86
CA LYS A 253 5.87 -2.62 -1.68
C LYS A 253 7.09 -3.36 -1.12
N VAL A 254 8.05 -3.70 -1.98
CA VAL A 254 9.18 -4.57 -1.61
C VAL A 254 10.43 -3.77 -1.22
N ALA A 255 10.77 -2.73 -1.98
CA ALA A 255 11.98 -1.94 -1.75
C ALA A 255 11.76 -0.94 -0.58
N PRO A 256 12.84 -0.46 0.07
CA PRO A 256 12.71 0.59 1.07
C PRO A 256 12.07 1.84 0.48
N ALA A 257 11.38 2.64 1.31
CA ALA A 257 10.80 3.88 0.84
C ALA A 257 11.88 4.85 0.33
N CYS A 258 11.57 5.53 -0.77
CA CYS A 258 12.43 6.49 -1.43
C CYS A 258 12.63 7.77 -0.60
N ASP A 259 13.85 8.30 -0.66
CA ASP A 259 14.14 9.63 -0.11
C ASP A 259 13.53 10.74 -0.99
N TRP A 260 13.57 11.99 -0.54
CA TRP A 260 13.03 13.15 -1.26
C TRP A 260 13.57 13.30 -2.71
N ASP A 261 12.77 13.93 -3.58
CA ASP A 261 12.99 14.16 -5.02
C ASP A 261 13.11 12.90 -5.90
N LYS A 262 13.05 11.70 -5.31
CA LYS A 262 12.93 10.42 -6.00
C LYS A 262 11.51 10.16 -6.50
N ALA A 263 11.39 9.38 -7.56
CA ALA A 263 10.11 9.06 -8.18
C ALA A 263 9.20 8.21 -7.26
N CYS A 264 7.91 8.54 -7.25
CA CYS A 264 6.88 7.86 -6.46
C CYS A 264 5.54 7.79 -7.21
N LEU A 265 4.72 6.82 -6.83
CA LEU A 265 3.34 6.66 -7.31
C LEU A 265 2.32 6.90 -6.19
N VAL A 266 2.65 6.48 -4.97
CA VAL A 266 1.84 6.59 -3.75
C VAL A 266 2.67 7.09 -2.57
N ASP A 267 2.00 7.56 -1.52
CA ASP A 267 2.64 8.11 -0.32
C ASP A 267 3.58 7.13 0.38
N ALA A 268 3.19 5.85 0.40
CA ALA A 268 3.99 4.79 1.01
C ALA A 268 5.34 4.58 0.32
N ASP A 269 5.49 5.02 -0.94
CA ASP A 269 6.78 4.93 -1.65
C ASP A 269 7.82 5.88 -1.06
N CYS A 270 7.45 6.85 -0.22
CA CYS A 270 8.33 7.90 0.27
C CYS A 270 8.62 7.76 1.77
N THR A 271 9.86 8.02 2.20
CA THR A 271 10.23 8.08 3.62
C THR A 271 9.42 9.13 4.38
N SER A 272 9.04 10.21 3.70
CA SER A 272 8.16 11.28 4.21
C SER A 272 6.68 10.91 4.27
N GLN A 273 6.29 9.75 3.74
CA GLN A 273 4.90 9.34 3.55
C GLN A 273 4.09 10.35 2.71
N ALA A 274 4.77 11.02 1.77
CA ALA A 274 4.15 12.04 0.94
C ALA A 274 4.74 12.07 -0.47
N CYS A 275 3.95 11.60 -1.44
CA CYS A 275 4.25 11.72 -2.86
C CYS A 275 3.62 13.01 -3.42
N GLY A 276 4.43 13.80 -4.12
CA GLY A 276 4.02 15.05 -4.74
C GLY A 276 3.20 14.85 -6.02
N THR A 277 2.52 15.90 -6.46
CA THR A 277 1.75 15.90 -7.72
C THR A 277 2.64 15.72 -8.95
N ASN A 278 3.93 16.10 -8.84
CA ASN A 278 4.97 15.87 -9.84
C ASN A 278 5.55 14.44 -9.82
N LYS A 279 4.93 13.50 -9.07
CA LYS A 279 5.39 12.11 -8.91
C LYS A 279 6.80 12.00 -8.32
N LYS A 280 7.14 12.93 -7.43
CA LYS A 280 8.37 12.90 -6.65
C LYS A 280 8.10 12.95 -5.14
N CYS A 281 8.92 12.26 -4.36
CA CYS A 281 8.82 12.27 -2.91
C CYS A 281 9.08 13.66 -2.35
N LEU A 282 8.17 14.15 -1.51
CA LEU A 282 8.29 15.44 -0.84
C LEU A 282 9.24 15.33 0.36
N THR A 283 9.89 16.43 0.74
CA THR A 283 10.77 16.48 1.92
C THR A 283 10.02 16.17 3.23
N GLY A 284 8.72 16.47 3.26
CA GLY A 284 7.83 16.21 4.37
C GLY A 284 6.36 16.24 3.93
N PRO A 285 5.44 15.69 4.73
CA PRO A 285 4.02 15.70 4.43
C PRO A 285 3.42 17.12 4.43
N SER A 286 4.04 18.08 5.11
CA SER A 286 3.58 19.48 5.11
C SER A 286 3.71 20.18 3.75
N CYS A 287 4.53 19.65 2.83
CA CYS A 287 4.88 20.29 1.56
C CYS A 287 3.84 20.07 0.46
N ARG A 288 2.79 19.30 0.75
CA ARG A 288 1.74 18.94 -0.20
C ARG A 288 0.91 20.13 -0.72
N PRO A 289 0.53 21.12 0.10
CA PRO A 289 -0.24 22.27 -0.38
C PRO A 289 0.55 23.08 -1.41
N VAL A 290 -0.17 23.68 -2.37
CA VAL A 290 0.46 24.68 -3.25
C VAL A 290 0.79 25.91 -2.43
N HIS A 291 -0.22 26.59 -1.89
CA HIS A 291 -0.09 27.79 -1.05
C HIS A 291 0.59 27.44 0.27
N GLY A 292 1.76 28.02 0.50
CA GLY A 292 2.58 27.77 1.68
C GLY A 292 3.41 26.49 1.64
N GLY A 293 3.19 25.58 0.69
CA GLY A 293 4.04 24.39 0.51
C GLY A 293 5.02 24.51 -0.66
N SER A 294 4.64 25.21 -1.74
CA SER A 294 5.44 25.36 -2.97
C SER A 294 5.57 26.80 -3.47
N THR A 295 5.22 27.78 -2.63
CA THR A 295 5.14 29.21 -3.00
C THR A 295 6.15 30.09 -2.26
N CYS A 296 7.15 29.50 -1.60
CA CYS A 296 8.23 30.26 -0.96
C CYS A 296 9.22 30.75 -2.00
N GLY A 297 9.92 31.84 -1.70
CA GLY A 297 10.80 32.53 -2.65
C GLY A 297 10.27 33.89 -3.06
N THR A 298 10.63 34.38 -4.24
CA THR A 298 10.34 35.77 -4.65
C THR A 298 9.07 35.89 -5.50
N GLY A 299 8.38 37.03 -5.39
CA GLY A 299 7.16 37.36 -6.15
C GLY A 299 5.88 36.71 -5.61
N GLU A 300 4.72 37.33 -5.83
CA GLU A 300 3.43 36.83 -5.34
C GLU A 300 2.89 35.70 -6.22
N PHE A 301 1.93 34.95 -5.67
CA PHE A 301 1.28 33.88 -6.41
C PHE A 301 0.50 34.43 -7.61
N GLY A 302 0.94 34.03 -8.80
CA GLY A 302 0.33 34.47 -10.06
C GLY A 302 1.19 35.48 -10.82
N ASP A 303 2.20 36.06 -10.18
CA ASP A 303 3.12 36.99 -10.83
C ASP A 303 3.96 36.32 -11.91
N GLY A 304 4.18 37.02 -13.03
CA GLY A 304 4.95 36.50 -14.16
C GLY A 304 6.46 36.34 -13.91
N PHE A 305 6.98 36.99 -12.87
CA PHE A 305 8.41 36.95 -12.48
C PHE A 305 8.65 36.20 -11.18
N LYS A 306 7.64 35.49 -10.65
CA LYS A 306 7.78 34.72 -9.41
C LYS A 306 8.85 33.64 -9.56
N GLN A 307 9.68 33.49 -8.54
CA GLN A 307 10.64 32.38 -8.42
C GLN A 307 10.27 31.59 -7.17
N HIS A 308 9.28 30.73 -7.34
CA HIS A 308 8.76 29.88 -6.28
C HIS A 308 9.48 28.55 -6.22
N GLU A 309 9.70 28.07 -5.01
CA GLU A 309 10.21 26.75 -4.72
C GLU A 309 9.51 26.14 -3.50
N SER A 310 9.84 24.89 -3.18
CA SER A 310 9.30 24.21 -2.02
C SER A 310 9.64 24.97 -0.73
N CYS A 311 8.61 25.29 0.05
CA CYS A 311 8.74 25.85 1.39
C CYS A 311 9.37 24.88 2.39
N CYS A 312 9.51 23.61 2.02
CA CYS A 312 10.20 22.59 2.80
C CYS A 312 11.64 22.36 2.36
N ARG A 313 12.20 23.20 1.48
CA ARG A 313 13.61 23.12 1.13
C ARG A 313 14.44 23.25 2.40
N SER A 314 15.35 22.31 2.64
CA SER A 314 16.30 22.37 3.75
C SER A 314 17.72 22.40 3.20
N LEU A 315 18.56 23.22 3.79
CA LEU A 315 19.97 23.37 3.41
C LEU A 315 20.87 22.67 4.44
N PRO A 316 21.95 22.00 4.01
CA PRO A 316 22.93 21.47 4.96
C PRO A 316 23.58 22.63 5.72
N VAL A 317 23.99 22.39 6.97
CA VAL A 317 24.73 23.36 7.78
C VAL A 317 26.23 23.02 7.69
N PRO A 318 27.00 23.67 6.78
CA PRO A 318 28.36 23.24 6.50
C PRO A 318 29.26 23.46 7.72
N GLY A 319 30.08 22.45 8.05
CA GLY A 319 31.03 22.54 9.17
C GLY A 319 30.43 22.38 10.56
N TYR A 320 29.11 22.16 10.68
CA TYR A 320 28.46 21.86 11.95
C TYR A 320 28.22 20.36 12.12
N THR A 321 28.58 19.83 13.29
CA THR A 321 28.28 18.45 13.70
C THR A 321 27.50 18.50 15.01
N ASP A 322 26.29 17.95 15.04
CA ASP A 322 25.52 17.81 16.28
C ASP A 322 26.17 16.68 17.13
N PRO A 323 26.66 16.97 18.35
CA PRO A 323 27.29 15.95 19.20
C PRO A 323 26.32 14.83 19.61
N ASN A 324 25.01 15.08 19.55
CA ASN A 324 23.96 14.11 19.84
C ASN A 324 23.55 13.27 18.61
N GLN A 325 24.11 13.56 17.42
CA GLN A 325 23.88 12.82 16.17
C GLN A 325 25.21 12.63 15.41
N PRO A 326 26.18 11.92 15.99
CA PRO A 326 27.50 11.76 15.38
C PRO A 326 27.38 11.09 14.00
N GLY A 327 28.09 11.64 13.02
CA GLY A 327 28.15 11.11 11.65
C GLY A 327 26.98 11.49 10.75
N LYS A 328 25.98 12.22 11.24
CA LYS A 328 24.88 12.75 10.42
C LYS A 328 25.12 14.20 10.02
N THR A 329 24.68 14.55 8.82
CA THR A 329 24.66 15.92 8.34
C THR A 329 23.42 16.62 8.89
N VAL A 330 23.60 17.82 9.44
CA VAL A 330 22.49 18.65 9.93
C VAL A 330 21.93 19.46 8.76
N TYR A 331 20.61 19.43 8.60
CA TYR A 331 19.87 20.25 7.64
C TYR A 331 18.91 21.17 8.38
N VAL A 332 18.77 22.41 7.92
CA VAL A 332 17.81 23.39 8.46
C VAL A 332 16.95 23.93 7.33
N ASP A 333 15.65 24.04 7.58
CA ASP A 333 14.70 24.62 6.62
C ASP A 333 15.15 26.01 6.18
N LYS A 334 15.21 26.21 4.86
CA LYS A 334 15.57 27.49 4.23
C LYS A 334 14.59 28.60 4.61
N TYR A 335 13.33 28.23 4.79
CA TYR A 335 12.19 29.11 5.01
C TYR A 335 11.51 28.81 6.34
N GLU A 336 10.85 29.82 6.90
CA GLU A 336 9.99 29.68 8.06
C GLU A 336 8.78 28.76 7.79
N ILE A 337 8.20 28.20 8.85
CA ILE A 337 6.97 27.41 8.75
C ILE A 337 5.83 28.33 8.31
N THR A 338 5.20 27.99 7.19
CA THR A 338 4.06 28.73 6.66
C THR A 338 2.75 28.31 7.33
N ALA A 339 1.74 29.17 7.29
CA ALA A 339 0.40 28.84 7.77
C ALA A 339 -0.22 27.68 6.99
N GLY A 340 0.05 27.57 5.67
CA GLY A 340 -0.41 26.46 4.82
C GLY A 340 0.20 25.12 5.20
N ARG A 341 1.51 25.08 5.52
CA ARG A 341 2.17 23.88 6.05
C ARG A 341 1.55 23.44 7.37
N MET A 342 1.33 24.38 8.28
CA MET A 342 0.67 24.08 9.57
C MET A 342 -0.79 23.62 9.38
N ARG A 343 -1.51 24.19 8.42
CA ARG A 343 -2.86 23.73 8.08
C ARG A 343 -2.86 22.29 7.59
N ALA A 344 -1.93 21.92 6.71
CA ALA A 344 -1.77 20.54 6.26
C ALA A 344 -1.53 19.56 7.42
N PHE A 345 -0.74 19.96 8.42
CA PHE A 345 -0.53 19.18 9.65
C PHE A 345 -1.81 19.00 10.46
N ILE A 346 -2.53 20.09 10.72
CA ILE A 346 -3.79 20.08 11.48
C ILE A 346 -4.85 19.23 10.76
N ASP A 347 -5.00 19.41 9.45
CA ASP A 347 -5.97 18.69 8.63
C ASP A 347 -5.63 17.20 8.52
N ALA A 348 -4.35 16.85 8.39
CA ALA A 348 -3.92 15.46 8.37
C ALA A 348 -4.23 14.73 9.69
N ILE A 349 -4.01 15.39 10.83
CA ILE A 349 -4.36 14.83 12.14
C ILE A 349 -5.88 14.74 12.31
N ALA A 350 -6.61 15.77 11.90
CA ALA A 350 -8.07 15.75 11.95
C ALA A 350 -8.65 14.61 11.10
N ALA A 351 -8.16 14.42 9.88
CA ALA A 351 -8.58 13.33 8.99
C ALA A 351 -8.30 11.95 9.61
N ALA A 352 -7.15 11.78 10.27
CA ALA A 352 -6.81 10.54 10.96
C ALA A 352 -7.61 10.29 12.26
N ASN A 353 -8.32 11.31 12.77
CA ASN A 353 -9.02 11.26 14.06
C ASN A 353 -10.46 11.77 13.95
N GLY A 354 -11.21 11.27 12.94
CA GLY A 354 -12.65 11.48 12.83
C GLY A 354 -13.08 12.95 12.66
N GLY A 355 -12.23 13.80 12.09
CA GLY A 355 -12.46 15.23 11.91
C GLY A 355 -12.02 16.11 13.09
N VAL A 356 -11.42 15.54 14.14
CA VAL A 356 -10.97 16.27 15.33
C VAL A 356 -9.45 16.36 15.36
N PRO A 357 -8.84 17.57 15.33
CA PRO A 357 -7.38 17.71 15.37
C PRO A 357 -6.83 17.51 16.79
N ASN A 358 -6.83 16.25 17.26
CA ASN A 358 -6.27 15.87 18.55
C ASN A 358 -4.74 15.71 18.44
N ILE A 359 -4.04 16.83 18.35
CA ILE A 359 -2.59 16.90 18.18
C ILE A 359 -1.86 16.27 19.37
N ARG A 360 -2.34 16.51 20.60
CA ARG A 360 -1.80 15.87 21.81
C ARG A 360 -1.87 14.35 21.72
N GLY A 361 -3.04 13.80 21.37
CA GLY A 361 -3.23 12.36 21.24
C GLY A 361 -2.36 11.77 20.13
N TYR A 362 -2.26 12.45 18.99
CA TYR A 362 -1.42 12.03 17.88
C TYR A 362 0.06 11.93 18.28
N ILE A 363 0.60 12.99 18.89
CA ILE A 363 2.01 13.02 19.33
C ILE A 363 2.26 12.00 20.43
N ALA A 364 1.35 11.85 21.40
CA ALA A 364 1.49 10.85 22.46
C ALA A 364 1.58 9.41 21.90
N ALA A 365 0.87 9.11 20.81
CA ALA A 365 0.89 7.80 20.13
C ALA A 365 2.11 7.60 19.21
N LYS A 366 2.75 8.68 18.74
CA LYS A 366 3.82 8.65 17.74
C LYS A 366 5.05 9.46 18.13
N ARG A 367 5.39 9.49 19.43
CA ARG A 367 6.49 10.30 19.97
C ARG A 367 7.80 10.04 19.21
N PRO A 368 8.41 11.05 18.58
CA PRO A 368 9.78 10.92 18.11
C PRO A 368 10.74 10.66 19.27
N ALA A 369 11.90 10.05 18.99
CA ALA A 369 12.90 9.74 20.02
C ALA A 369 13.38 10.94 20.84
N ARG A 370 13.42 12.14 20.25
CA ARG A 370 13.85 13.40 20.89
C ARG A 370 12.70 14.22 21.48
N TRP A 371 11.47 13.68 21.48
CA TRP A 371 10.30 14.39 21.98
C TRP A 371 10.32 14.47 23.50
N ASN A 372 10.14 15.68 24.05
CA ASN A 372 9.96 15.84 25.48
C ASN A 372 8.47 15.76 25.86
N GLN A 373 8.12 14.76 26.68
CA GLN A 373 6.74 14.55 27.12
C GLN A 373 6.15 15.75 27.87
N ALA A 374 6.99 16.58 28.51
CA ALA A 374 6.54 17.79 29.20
C ALA A 374 5.85 18.81 28.26
N TRP A 375 6.09 18.72 26.95
CA TRP A 375 5.46 19.63 25.97
C TRP A 375 4.02 19.26 25.65
N GLU A 376 3.60 18.01 25.88
CA GLU A 376 2.28 17.49 25.46
C GLU A 376 1.11 18.25 26.08
N GLY A 377 1.29 18.72 27.31
CA GLY A 377 0.28 19.53 28.00
C GLY A 377 -0.05 20.83 27.25
N ALA A 378 0.88 21.37 26.45
CA ALA A 378 0.69 22.57 25.64
C ALA A 378 -0.01 22.29 24.30
N LEU A 379 -0.12 21.01 23.89
CA LEU A 379 -0.67 20.66 22.59
C LEU A 379 -2.21 20.67 22.59
N PRO A 380 -2.83 21.11 21.48
CA PRO A 380 -4.28 21.07 21.32
C PRO A 380 -4.86 19.65 21.24
N THR A 381 -6.12 19.54 21.66
CA THR A 381 -6.88 18.27 21.75
C THR A 381 -8.16 18.27 20.91
N ALA A 382 -8.61 19.43 20.43
CA ALA A 382 -9.83 19.61 19.64
C ALA A 382 -9.76 20.93 18.84
N ASN A 383 -10.79 21.21 18.03
CA ASN A 383 -10.93 22.51 17.36
C ASN A 383 -11.15 23.66 18.38
N THR A 384 -12.16 23.50 19.24
CA THR A 384 -12.56 24.44 20.31
C THR A 384 -13.15 23.69 21.49
N GLY A 385 -13.46 24.40 22.57
CA GLY A 385 -14.25 23.90 23.71
C GLY A 385 -13.51 22.89 24.58
N SER A 386 -12.19 22.75 24.43
CA SER A 386 -11.38 21.86 25.25
C SER A 386 -10.88 22.61 26.47
N MET A 387 -11.74 22.73 27.48
CA MET A 387 -11.42 23.51 28.68
C MET A 387 -10.46 22.76 29.59
N THR A 388 -9.35 23.39 29.97
CA THR A 388 -8.41 22.88 30.99
C THR A 388 -8.28 23.90 32.13
N SER A 389 -8.34 23.42 33.36
CA SER A 389 -8.17 24.23 34.57
C SER A 389 -6.73 24.22 35.07
N PHE A 390 -6.23 25.38 35.47
CA PHE A 390 -4.91 25.59 36.03
C PHE A 390 -5.04 26.34 37.35
N THR A 391 -4.30 25.90 38.37
CA THR A 391 -4.31 26.53 39.69
C THR A 391 -2.94 27.14 39.96
N ILE A 392 -2.91 28.46 40.13
CA ILE A 392 -1.73 29.24 40.47
C ILE A 392 -1.75 29.53 41.97
N THR A 393 -0.89 28.83 42.72
CA THR A 393 -0.77 28.97 44.19
C THR A 393 0.53 29.63 44.65
N ASN A 394 1.58 29.59 43.82
CA ASN A 394 2.86 30.24 44.13
C ASN A 394 3.57 30.68 42.83
N PRO A 395 3.55 31.97 42.47
CA PRO A 395 4.14 32.49 41.23
C PRO A 395 5.65 32.74 41.41
N THR A 396 6.33 32.00 42.30
CA THR A 396 7.80 32.00 42.40
C THR A 396 8.42 31.13 41.30
N PRO A 397 9.66 31.40 40.87
CA PRO A 397 10.12 30.92 39.57
C PRO A 397 10.10 29.39 39.46
N VAL A 398 10.53 28.64 40.48
CA VAL A 398 11.23 27.37 40.19
C VAL A 398 10.36 26.11 39.99
N ALA A 399 9.07 26.11 40.32
CA ALA A 399 8.34 24.84 40.49
C ALA A 399 7.27 24.51 39.43
N ASN A 400 6.71 25.51 38.72
CA ASN A 400 5.52 25.26 37.90
C ASN A 400 5.50 26.10 36.61
N TYR A 401 6.58 26.06 35.83
CA TYR A 401 6.79 26.80 34.57
C TYR A 401 5.91 26.35 33.39
N MET A 402 4.64 26.03 33.62
CA MET A 402 3.64 25.90 32.55
C MET A 402 3.01 27.24 32.16
N TYR A 403 3.41 28.34 32.82
CA TYR A 403 2.84 29.67 32.65
C TYR A 403 3.77 30.55 31.77
N PRO A 404 3.24 31.23 30.74
CA PRO A 404 3.92 32.33 30.10
C PRO A 404 4.17 33.44 31.13
N GLY A 405 5.35 34.05 31.11
CA GLY A 405 5.61 35.27 31.86
C GLY A 405 6.41 35.17 33.17
N GLN A 406 6.92 34.00 33.55
CA GLN A 406 8.04 33.95 34.51
C GLN A 406 9.37 34.10 33.76
N ASP A 407 9.62 35.30 33.29
CA ASP A 407 10.85 35.68 32.61
C ASP A 407 12.02 35.63 33.60
N GLN A 408 12.77 34.54 33.64
CA GLN A 408 14.09 34.54 34.26
C GLN A 408 15.10 35.12 33.27
N TYR A 409 15.36 36.43 33.40
CA TYR A 409 16.51 37.07 32.75
C TYR A 409 17.79 36.52 33.38
N LEU A 410 18.61 35.83 32.58
CA LEU A 410 19.82 35.15 33.09
C LEU A 410 21.02 36.08 33.40
N ALA A 411 20.90 37.42 33.23
CA ALA A 411 21.96 38.34 33.65
C ALA A 411 21.49 39.80 33.84
N ASN A 412 21.71 40.34 35.05
CA ASN A 412 21.93 41.76 35.38
C ASN A 412 20.92 42.83 34.90
N GLN A 413 19.63 42.52 34.81
CA GLN A 413 18.57 43.54 34.87
C GLN A 413 17.68 43.22 36.07
N PRO A 414 17.32 44.20 36.92
CA PRO A 414 16.41 43.94 38.03
C PRO A 414 15.16 43.33 37.43
N THR A 415 14.79 42.16 37.96
CA THR A 415 13.47 41.54 37.78
C THR A 415 12.45 42.66 37.71
N GLN A 416 11.76 42.78 36.59
CA GLN A 416 10.72 43.77 36.38
C GLN A 416 9.72 43.67 37.56
N ASN A 417 9.94 44.49 38.60
CA ASN A 417 9.40 44.29 39.94
C ASN A 417 7.94 44.75 40.08
N THR A 418 7.34 45.15 38.95
CA THR A 418 5.95 45.59 38.81
C THR A 418 5.05 44.55 38.13
N TRP A 419 5.56 43.35 37.82
CA TRP A 419 4.85 42.35 37.00
C TRP A 419 4.62 41.09 37.83
N SER A 420 3.37 40.87 38.27
CA SER A 420 3.01 39.76 39.15
C SER A 420 1.91 38.91 38.53
N VAL A 421 2.13 37.61 38.42
CA VAL A 421 1.08 36.64 38.07
C VAL A 421 0.09 36.54 39.23
N ILE A 422 -1.21 36.68 38.94
CA ILE A 422 -2.26 36.63 39.96
C ILE A 422 -2.46 35.18 40.41
N ASN A 423 -2.58 34.97 41.72
CA ASN A 423 -2.98 33.66 42.27
C ASN A 423 -4.44 33.41 41.95
N GLY A 424 -4.77 32.21 41.46
CA GLY A 424 -6.14 31.90 41.09
C GLY A 424 -6.30 30.60 40.32
N ASN A 425 -7.57 30.26 40.08
CA ASN A 425 -7.96 29.18 39.19
C ASN A 425 -8.35 29.76 37.84
N TYR A 426 -7.71 29.28 36.78
CA TYR A 426 -7.91 29.72 35.40
C TYR A 426 -8.41 28.55 34.58
N THR A 427 -9.51 28.74 33.86
CA THR A 427 -10.01 27.74 32.91
C THR A 427 -9.85 28.32 31.52
N VAL A 428 -9.11 27.63 30.65
CA VAL A 428 -8.80 28.11 29.31
C VAL A 428 -9.09 27.04 28.28
N ASP A 429 -9.54 27.46 27.10
CA ASP A 429 -9.73 26.57 25.96
C ASP A 429 -8.36 26.22 25.38
N VAL A 430 -8.02 24.93 25.31
CA VAL A 430 -6.79 24.44 24.71
C VAL A 430 -7.00 23.90 23.30
N GLY A 431 -8.12 24.26 22.65
CA GLY A 431 -8.39 23.95 21.25
C GLY A 431 -7.43 24.65 20.27
N VAL A 432 -7.32 24.10 19.06
CA VAL A 432 -6.44 24.58 17.98
C VAL A 432 -6.71 26.05 17.66
N TYR A 433 -7.98 26.46 17.60
CA TYR A 433 -8.32 27.83 17.26
C TYR A 433 -7.91 28.82 18.35
N TYR A 434 -8.09 28.47 19.63
CA TYR A 434 -7.59 29.29 20.73
C TYR A 434 -6.05 29.34 20.73
N ALA A 435 -5.38 28.21 20.49
CA ALA A 435 -3.93 28.12 20.41
C ALA A 435 -3.35 29.07 19.36
N LEU A 436 -3.99 29.19 18.18
CA LEU A 436 -3.49 29.97 17.05
C LEU A 436 -3.97 31.43 17.00
N ASN A 437 -5.06 31.80 17.68
CA ASN A 437 -5.74 33.09 17.45
C ASN A 437 -6.14 33.86 18.72
N ALA A 438 -6.07 33.27 19.92
CA ALA A 438 -6.34 34.02 21.14
C ALA A 438 -5.15 34.92 21.54
N ALA A 439 -5.46 36.14 22.01
CA ALA A 439 -4.47 37.12 22.46
C ALA A 439 -3.63 36.66 23.65
N HIS A 440 -4.21 35.82 24.50
CA HIS A 440 -3.61 35.36 25.74
C HIS A 440 -3.83 33.87 25.90
N PHE A 441 -2.89 33.20 26.59
CA PHE A 441 -3.17 31.89 27.17
C PHE A 441 -3.51 32.03 28.67
N PHE A 442 -3.02 33.05 29.37
CA PHE A 442 -3.45 33.41 30.72
C PHE A 442 -3.57 34.93 30.89
N PRO A 443 -4.38 35.44 31.83
CA PRO A 443 -4.39 36.86 32.20
C PRO A 443 -3.12 37.16 32.98
N GLU A 444 -2.03 37.44 32.26
CA GLU A 444 -0.68 37.38 32.81
C GLU A 444 -0.25 38.65 33.54
N TYR A 445 -0.88 39.82 33.33
CA TYR A 445 -0.25 41.09 33.73
C TYR A 445 -1.19 42.23 34.12
N TYR A 446 -1.20 42.63 35.40
CA TYR A 446 -1.77 43.91 35.81
C TYR A 446 -0.67 44.99 35.93
N SER A 447 -0.71 46.01 35.07
CA SER A 447 0.09 47.23 35.24
C SER A 447 -0.62 48.17 36.20
N THR A 448 0.08 48.59 37.27
CA THR A 448 -0.42 49.58 38.24
C THR A 448 -0.09 51.03 37.84
N VAL A 449 0.67 51.24 36.77
CA VAL A 449 1.25 52.55 36.40
C VAL A 449 0.27 53.33 35.51
N PRO A 450 -0.23 54.51 35.94
CA PRO A 450 -1.06 55.37 35.09
C PRO A 450 -0.27 55.97 33.91
N PRO A 451 -0.90 56.25 32.75
CA PRO A 451 -2.31 56.00 32.41
C PRO A 451 -2.60 54.54 32.01
N TRP A 452 -1.57 53.68 32.01
CA TRP A 452 -1.60 52.32 31.49
C TRP A 452 -2.07 51.28 32.51
N GLN A 453 -3.07 51.66 33.32
CA GLN A 453 -3.71 50.76 34.28
C GLN A 453 -4.54 49.73 33.51
N SER A 454 -3.88 48.66 33.08
CA SER A 454 -4.46 47.59 32.29
C SER A 454 -4.15 46.27 32.99
N THR A 455 -5.15 45.39 33.09
CA THR A 455 -4.98 43.95 33.38
C THR A 455 -4.27 43.20 32.26
N ASP A 456 -3.72 43.95 31.30
CA ASP A 456 -3.25 43.44 30.05
C ASP A 456 -2.24 44.40 29.38
N TYR A 457 -1.18 44.79 30.09
CA TYR A 457 -0.17 45.69 29.50
C TYR A 457 0.53 45.03 28.30
N ALA A 458 0.70 43.70 28.33
CA ALA A 458 1.15 42.92 27.19
C ALA A 458 0.23 43.09 25.95
N ALA A 459 -1.10 43.21 26.12
CA ALA A 459 -2.05 43.42 25.00
C ALA A 459 -1.82 44.69 24.20
N THR A 460 -0.98 45.61 24.68
CA THR A 460 -0.74 46.88 23.99
C THR A 460 0.63 46.97 23.31
N HIS A 461 1.60 46.10 23.61
CA HIS A 461 2.96 46.27 23.10
C HIS A 461 3.62 44.94 22.64
N ASN A 462 3.76 44.85 21.31
CA ASN A 462 4.77 44.11 20.54
C ASN A 462 4.73 42.57 20.45
N LEU A 463 4.11 41.84 21.38
CA LEU A 463 4.20 40.36 21.38
C LEU A 463 2.85 39.62 21.30
N ASN A 464 1.70 40.30 21.23
CA ASN A 464 0.41 39.64 21.47
C ASN A 464 -0.35 39.20 20.22
N CYS A 465 -1.06 38.07 20.33
CA CYS A 465 -1.78 37.44 19.23
C CYS A 465 -3.22 37.88 19.09
N THR A 466 -3.50 39.00 18.43
CA THR A 466 -4.84 39.57 18.42
C THR A 466 -5.43 39.63 17.02
N ASN A 467 -6.75 39.51 16.90
CA ASN A 467 -7.46 39.70 15.64
C ASN A 467 -8.08 41.09 15.53
N ILE A 468 -7.67 42.03 16.39
CA ILE A 468 -8.12 43.42 16.31
C ILE A 468 -7.64 44.03 14.98
N PRO A 469 -8.55 44.68 14.23
CA PRO A 469 -8.22 45.43 13.03
C PRO A 469 -6.97 46.29 13.17
N GLY A 470 -6.01 46.10 12.25
CA GLY A 470 -4.81 46.93 12.15
C GLY A 470 -3.75 46.65 13.21
N SER A 471 -3.95 45.63 14.05
CA SER A 471 -2.93 45.21 15.02
C SER A 471 -1.72 44.59 14.32
N TYR A 472 -0.52 44.80 14.88
CA TYR A 472 0.72 44.22 14.36
C TYR A 472 0.92 42.76 14.78
N GLY A 473 0.16 42.28 15.77
CA GLY A 473 0.15 40.88 16.17
C GLY A 473 -1.01 40.08 15.57
N TYR A 474 -1.43 40.45 14.36
CA TYR A 474 -2.53 39.78 13.66
C TYR A 474 -2.12 38.37 13.27
N SER A 475 -2.91 37.36 13.65
CA SER A 475 -2.59 35.96 13.35
C SER A 475 -2.59 35.70 11.85
N THR A 476 -1.60 34.98 11.34
CA THR A 476 -1.53 34.60 9.92
C THR A 476 -2.31 33.32 9.61
N TYR A 477 -2.72 32.56 10.63
CA TYR A 477 -3.55 31.38 10.39
C TYR A 477 -5.00 31.76 10.04
N TRP A 478 -5.45 31.44 8.83
CA TRP A 478 -6.82 31.73 8.40
C TRP A 478 -7.87 30.87 9.09
N MET A 479 -8.97 31.49 9.51
CA MET A 479 -10.13 30.86 10.11
C MET A 479 -11.43 31.48 9.56
N PRO A 480 -12.54 30.72 9.52
CA PRO A 480 -13.84 31.27 9.15
C PRO A 480 -14.26 32.41 10.07
N LYS A 481 -14.99 33.40 9.51
CA LYS A 481 -15.50 34.56 10.26
C LYS A 481 -16.30 34.17 11.51
N ALA A 482 -17.11 33.12 11.44
CA ALA A 482 -17.90 32.64 12.57
C ALA A 482 -17.05 32.08 13.73
N ILE A 483 -15.82 31.66 13.45
CA ILE A 483 -14.86 31.20 14.45
C ILE A 483 -14.09 32.40 15.01
N ILE A 484 -13.54 33.25 14.13
CA ILE A 484 -12.71 34.39 14.56
C ILE A 484 -13.52 35.40 15.39
N SER A 485 -14.83 35.55 15.14
CA SER A 485 -15.74 36.42 15.92
C SER A 485 -15.93 35.98 17.37
N GLN A 486 -15.50 34.78 17.74
CA GLN A 486 -15.53 34.28 19.12
C GLN A 486 -14.31 34.79 19.93
N TYR A 487 -13.31 35.37 19.27
CA TYR A 487 -12.08 35.88 19.87
C TYR A 487 -12.03 37.41 19.82
N ASN A 488 -11.30 38.02 20.76
CA ASN A 488 -11.23 39.48 20.89
C ASN A 488 -10.74 40.15 19.59
N GLY A 489 -11.48 41.14 19.10
CA GLY A 489 -11.21 41.86 17.85
C GLY A 489 -11.65 41.16 16.55
N GLY A 490 -12.07 39.90 16.59
CA GLY A 490 -12.35 39.11 15.39
C GLY A 490 -13.71 39.32 14.71
N THR A 491 -14.46 40.38 15.03
CA THR A 491 -15.83 40.60 14.49
C THR A 491 -15.85 40.83 12.98
N GLU A 492 -14.76 41.32 12.39
CA GLU A 492 -14.71 41.65 10.96
C GLU A 492 -14.35 40.45 10.07
N GLY A 493 -13.64 39.45 10.60
CA GLY A 493 -13.02 38.39 9.79
C GLY A 493 -11.68 38.81 9.19
N LYS A 494 -11.01 37.89 8.48
CA LYS A 494 -9.79 38.22 7.72
C LYS A 494 -10.14 38.86 6.38
N PHE A 495 -9.36 39.86 5.99
CA PHE A 495 -9.51 40.52 4.69
C PHE A 495 -8.99 39.62 3.57
N PHE A 496 -7.84 38.98 3.81
CA PHE A 496 -7.19 38.09 2.86
C PHE A 496 -7.88 36.72 2.79
N SER A 497 -7.81 36.09 1.62
CA SER A 497 -8.34 34.74 1.42
C SER A 497 -7.52 33.71 2.21
N GLN A 498 -8.06 32.50 2.36
CA GLN A 498 -7.30 31.42 3.00
C GLN A 498 -5.98 31.16 2.26
N ASN A 499 -6.00 31.17 0.92
CA ASN A 499 -4.80 30.91 0.12
C ASN A 499 -3.72 31.97 0.35
N ASP A 500 -4.10 33.26 0.35
CA ASP A 500 -3.16 34.36 0.61
C ASP A 500 -2.52 34.23 2.00
N MET A 501 -3.31 33.83 2.99
CA MET A 501 -2.86 33.63 4.35
C MET A 501 -1.99 32.38 4.51
N ASP A 502 -2.31 31.30 3.79
CA ASP A 502 -1.57 30.04 3.84
C ASP A 502 -0.14 30.20 3.28
N GLU A 503 0.12 31.19 2.42
CA GLU A 503 1.47 31.52 1.97
C GLU A 503 2.34 32.21 3.02
N LYS A 504 1.73 32.90 3.99
CA LYS A 504 2.44 33.70 4.99
C LYS A 504 3.22 32.81 5.97
N ALA A 505 4.31 33.35 6.50
CA ALA A 505 4.95 32.77 7.67
C ALA A 505 3.94 32.68 8.83
N LEU A 506 3.92 31.54 9.52
CA LEU A 506 3.01 31.31 10.61
C LEU A 506 3.49 32.04 11.86
N ASN A 507 2.71 33.02 12.32
CA ASN A 507 2.87 33.57 13.65
C ASN A 507 1.81 33.03 14.62
N CYS A 508 1.89 33.43 15.88
CA CYS A 508 0.86 33.17 16.87
C CYS A 508 0.56 31.71 17.19
N ALA A 509 1.53 30.83 16.94
CA ALA A 509 1.47 29.43 17.36
C ALA A 509 2.30 29.19 18.63
N PRO A 510 1.85 28.30 19.53
CA PRO A 510 2.67 27.87 20.66
C PRO A 510 3.97 27.20 20.22
N PHE A 511 5.06 27.43 20.94
CA PHE A 511 6.36 26.79 20.63
C PHE A 511 6.28 25.26 20.66
N GLY A 512 5.47 24.70 21.56
CA GLY A 512 5.18 23.26 21.58
C GLY A 512 4.45 22.77 20.33
N LEU A 513 3.58 23.61 19.75
CA LEU A 513 2.88 23.29 18.49
C LEU A 513 3.84 23.30 17.30
N PHE A 514 4.78 24.26 17.24
CA PHE A 514 5.85 24.24 16.24
C PHE A 514 6.73 23.00 16.38
N ALA A 515 7.09 22.62 17.61
CA ALA A 515 7.83 21.39 17.86
C ALA A 515 7.06 20.14 17.39
N ALA A 516 5.75 20.05 17.67
CA ALA A 516 4.90 18.96 17.21
C ALA A 516 4.78 18.90 15.68
N PHE A 517 4.67 20.07 15.03
CA PHE A 517 4.70 20.18 13.59
C PHE A 517 6.01 19.63 13.00
N CYS A 518 7.17 20.08 13.49
CA CYS A 518 8.45 19.60 12.99
C CYS A 518 8.66 18.11 13.23
N ALA A 519 8.21 17.60 14.37
CA ALA A 519 8.19 16.17 14.68
C ALA A 519 7.38 15.35 13.66
N TRP A 520 6.20 15.85 13.28
CA TRP A 520 5.36 15.23 12.26
C TRP A 520 5.96 15.35 10.85
N ASP A 521 6.63 16.46 10.56
CA ASP A 521 7.22 16.76 9.25
C ASP A 521 8.60 16.12 9.02
N GLY A 522 8.96 15.14 9.85
CA GLY A 522 10.17 14.32 9.70
C GLY A 522 11.44 14.89 10.35
N GLY A 523 11.33 15.84 11.29
CA GLY A 523 12.46 16.49 11.94
C GLY A 523 12.20 16.86 13.39
N GLN A 524 12.77 17.99 13.81
CA GLN A 524 12.48 18.64 15.09
C GLN A 524 12.57 20.16 14.92
N LEU A 525 12.10 20.91 15.91
CA LEU A 525 12.34 22.35 15.97
C LEU A 525 13.86 22.62 16.04
N VAL A 526 14.33 23.67 15.36
CA VAL A 526 15.75 24.07 15.43
C VAL A 526 16.19 24.27 16.88
N THR A 527 17.42 23.88 17.20
CA THR A 527 18.02 24.17 18.51
C THR A 527 18.78 25.49 18.50
N GLU A 528 18.94 26.12 19.66
CA GLU A 528 19.66 27.39 19.76
C GLU A 528 21.09 27.31 19.24
N GLU A 529 21.78 26.18 19.40
CA GLU A 529 23.17 26.02 18.98
C GLU A 529 23.31 26.03 17.46
N VAL A 530 22.36 25.39 16.77
CA VAL A 530 22.33 25.35 15.30
C VAL A 530 21.97 26.72 14.76
N PHE A 531 20.97 27.38 15.36
CA PHE A 531 20.57 28.73 14.98
C PHE A 531 21.72 29.73 15.14
N ASP A 532 22.38 29.72 16.31
CA ASP A 532 23.51 30.59 16.62
C ASP A 532 24.71 30.28 15.72
N TYR A 533 24.93 29.03 15.35
CA TYR A 533 25.98 28.66 14.40
C TYR A 533 25.73 29.26 13.01
N ILE A 534 24.54 29.05 12.45
CA ILE A 534 24.17 29.56 11.11
C ILE A 534 24.26 31.08 11.06
N THR A 535 23.77 31.75 12.10
CA THR A 535 23.76 33.21 12.17
C THR A 535 25.06 33.81 12.69
N ALA A 536 26.07 32.99 13.04
CA ALA A 536 27.29 33.40 13.73
C ALA A 536 27.03 34.21 15.02
N ASN A 537 25.91 33.95 15.71
CA ASN A 537 25.37 34.75 16.81
C ASN A 537 25.10 36.23 16.42
N GLY A 538 25.16 36.52 15.12
CA GLY A 538 24.88 37.79 14.44
C GLY A 538 23.39 38.07 14.27
N SER A 539 22.52 37.22 14.84
CA SER A 539 21.13 37.56 15.13
C SER A 539 21.00 38.74 16.09
N ARG A 540 22.12 39.36 16.54
CA ARG A 540 22.17 40.72 17.07
C ARG A 540 22.56 41.69 15.97
N ILE A 541 21.62 42.51 15.51
CA ILE A 541 22.00 43.83 15.00
C ILE A 541 22.81 44.52 16.11
N ALA A 542 24.04 44.95 15.80
CA ALA A 542 24.93 45.58 16.77
C ALA A 542 24.19 46.68 17.55
N ALA A 543 24.28 46.65 18.89
CA ALA A 543 23.65 47.61 19.78
C ALA A 543 24.02 49.04 19.35
N GLY A 544 23.06 49.74 18.74
CA GLY A 544 23.28 51.06 18.13
C GLY A 544 22.52 51.32 16.83
N ARG A 545 22.07 50.28 16.10
CA ARG A 545 21.26 50.47 14.87
C ARG A 545 19.75 50.52 15.13
N SER A 546 19.31 51.25 16.14
CA SER A 546 17.89 51.29 16.52
C SER A 546 17.03 52.27 15.74
N GLN A 547 17.52 52.86 14.65
CA GLN A 547 16.72 53.76 13.83
C GLN A 547 17.04 53.58 12.35
N CYS A 548 15.99 53.25 11.60
CA CYS A 548 15.84 53.47 10.17
C CYS A 548 16.68 54.65 9.66
N GLY A 549 17.83 54.35 9.06
CA GLY A 549 18.80 55.35 8.60
C GLY A 549 20.05 54.69 8.01
N THR A 550 20.59 55.30 6.96
CA THR A 550 21.61 54.76 6.04
C THR A 550 22.98 54.53 6.69
N ASP A 551 23.43 53.26 6.76
CA ASP A 551 24.85 52.92 6.99
C ASP A 551 25.58 52.80 5.63
N PRO A 552 26.66 53.56 5.36
CA PRO A 552 27.36 53.57 4.06
C PRO A 552 28.32 52.38 3.84
N ASP A 553 28.20 51.28 4.59
CA ASP A 553 29.04 50.09 4.45
C ASP A 553 28.48 49.11 3.39
N PRO A 554 29.17 48.88 2.25
CA PRO A 554 28.65 48.08 1.13
C PRO A 554 28.47 46.59 1.44
N ASP A 555 29.08 46.07 2.52
CA ASP A 555 28.93 44.67 2.95
C ASP A 555 27.83 44.49 4.03
N LYS A 556 27.15 45.57 4.43
CA LYS A 556 26.08 45.55 5.44
C LYS A 556 24.78 46.07 4.85
N LYS A 557 24.03 45.19 4.19
CA LYS A 557 22.70 45.53 3.65
C LYS A 557 21.72 45.70 4.80
N ASP A 558 21.42 46.94 5.15
CA ASP A 558 20.30 47.24 6.02
C ASP A 558 19.03 46.70 5.35
N LEU A 559 18.26 45.87 6.08
CA LEU A 559 16.97 45.30 5.67
C LEU A 559 15.94 46.34 5.16
N ASN A 560 16.24 47.64 5.30
CA ASN A 560 15.36 48.79 5.08
C ASN A 560 15.75 49.68 3.90
N THR A 561 16.64 49.25 3.00
CA THR A 561 16.96 50.03 1.80
C THR A 561 16.20 49.52 0.59
N PHE A 562 15.28 50.34 0.08
CA PHE A 562 14.73 50.15 -1.26
C PHE A 562 15.89 50.24 -2.27
N SER A 563 15.75 49.59 -3.43
CA SER A 563 16.75 49.66 -4.51
C SER A 563 17.04 51.08 -5.02
N ASP A 564 16.21 52.06 -4.63
CA ASP A 564 16.36 53.49 -4.91
C ASP A 564 17.06 54.31 -3.80
N GLY A 565 17.47 53.68 -2.70
CA GLY A 565 18.21 54.32 -1.61
C GLY A 565 17.35 55.03 -0.56
N THR A 566 16.02 54.94 -0.61
CA THR A 566 15.15 55.49 0.45
C THR A 566 15.08 54.57 1.67
N SER A 567 15.13 55.14 2.89
CA SER A 567 15.07 54.41 4.16
C SER A 567 13.69 54.60 4.81
N GLY A 568 12.91 53.53 4.97
CA GLY A 568 11.65 53.55 5.70
C GLY A 568 11.30 52.16 6.23
N CYS A 569 11.44 51.95 7.54
CA CYS A 569 11.26 50.62 8.18
C CYS A 569 9.83 50.04 8.16
N PHE A 570 8.88 50.66 7.47
CA PHE A 570 7.46 50.37 7.71
C PHE A 570 6.83 49.39 6.71
N ASN A 571 7.48 49.04 5.58
CA ASN A 571 6.82 48.26 4.51
C ASN A 571 7.63 47.06 3.96
N VAL A 572 8.76 46.69 4.57
CA VAL A 572 9.70 45.71 3.97
C VAL A 572 9.07 44.31 3.84
N TYR A 573 8.27 43.88 4.81
CA TYR A 573 7.63 42.55 4.84
C TYR A 573 6.14 42.60 4.47
N PHE A 574 5.66 43.68 3.86
CA PHE A 574 4.23 43.86 3.59
C PHE A 574 3.86 43.19 2.27
N TYR A 575 3.39 41.94 2.35
CA TYR A 575 3.09 41.11 1.17
C TYR A 575 1.82 40.27 1.33
N PRO A 576 0.85 40.35 0.40
CA PRO A 576 0.70 41.45 -0.56
C PRO A 576 0.50 42.79 0.18
N PRO A 577 0.79 43.94 -0.45
CA PRO A 577 0.55 45.25 0.15
C PRO A 577 -0.92 45.40 0.58
N ASP A 578 -1.16 45.94 1.76
CA ASP A 578 -2.52 46.19 2.26
C ASP A 578 -3.13 47.49 1.75
N PHE A 579 -2.37 48.28 0.97
CA PHE A 579 -2.76 49.59 0.44
C PHE A 579 -3.26 50.58 1.53
N GLY A 580 -2.72 50.48 2.74
CA GLY A 580 -3.11 51.34 3.87
C GLY A 580 -4.38 50.88 4.58
N ASN A 581 -4.76 49.61 4.40
CA ASN A 581 -5.89 49.00 5.08
C ASN A 581 -5.58 48.77 6.57
N ASN A 582 -6.41 49.30 7.46
CA ASN A 582 -6.33 49.09 8.91
C ASN A 582 -7.26 47.97 9.42
N TYR A 583 -7.87 47.17 8.54
CA TYR A 583 -8.77 46.06 8.90
C TYR A 583 -8.03 44.76 9.22
N ASP A 584 -6.89 44.49 8.59
CA ASP A 584 -6.16 43.24 8.72
C ASP A 584 -4.65 43.53 8.73
N GLY A 585 -4.00 43.32 9.88
CA GLY A 585 -2.57 43.58 10.04
C GLY A 585 -1.68 42.38 9.66
N SER A 586 -2.24 41.30 9.13
CA SER A 586 -1.45 40.13 8.73
C SER A 586 -0.64 40.37 7.45
N SER A 587 -0.95 41.41 6.67
CA SER A 587 -0.15 41.89 5.53
C SER A 587 1.31 42.10 5.92
N ARG A 588 1.55 42.51 7.17
CA ARG A 588 2.85 42.90 7.72
C ARG A 588 3.83 41.74 7.94
N ILE A 589 3.35 40.52 7.81
CA ILE A 589 4.15 39.29 7.84
C ILE A 589 4.18 38.75 6.42
N ALA A 590 5.38 38.61 5.87
CA ALA A 590 5.56 38.18 4.51
C ALA A 590 5.42 36.66 4.39
N PRO A 591 4.98 36.16 3.22
CA PRO A 591 5.37 34.84 2.77
C PRO A 591 6.90 34.68 2.82
N PRO A 592 7.43 33.52 3.25
CA PRO A 592 8.87 33.33 3.34
C PRO A 592 9.58 33.49 1.99
N GLY A 593 10.71 34.20 1.99
CA GLY A 593 11.56 34.46 0.84
C GLY A 593 11.19 35.70 0.01
N ARG A 594 10.15 36.44 0.40
CA ARG A 594 9.69 37.62 -0.35
C ARG A 594 10.63 38.82 -0.24
N VAL A 595 11.54 38.82 0.75
CA VAL A 595 12.55 39.86 0.95
C VAL A 595 13.92 39.30 0.51
N PRO A 596 14.39 39.55 -0.73
CA PRO A 596 15.62 38.93 -1.24
C PRO A 596 16.90 39.35 -0.51
N ALA A 597 16.82 40.46 0.24
CA ALA A 597 17.91 40.97 1.06
C ALA A 597 17.99 40.27 2.44
N ASP A 598 16.93 39.61 2.88
CA ASP A 598 16.89 38.85 4.14
C ASP A 598 17.50 37.47 3.92
N VAL A 599 18.84 37.45 3.90
CA VAL A 599 19.64 36.25 3.63
C VAL A 599 20.72 36.06 4.67
N VAL A 600 20.89 34.82 5.13
CA VAL A 600 22.00 34.41 6.01
C VAL A 600 22.78 33.30 5.34
N ARG A 601 24.12 33.35 5.43
CA ARG A 601 25.04 32.35 4.90
C ARG A 601 26.11 32.04 5.92
N VAL A 602 26.53 30.77 5.98
CA VAL A 602 27.71 30.37 6.78
C VAL A 602 28.98 30.77 6.03
N ASN A 603 29.09 30.43 4.75
CA ASN A 603 30.18 30.86 3.86
C ASN A 603 29.65 31.65 2.66
N ALA A 604 30.48 32.54 2.10
CA ALA A 604 30.09 33.45 1.02
C ALA A 604 29.50 32.75 -0.23
N GLY A 605 29.91 31.52 -0.52
CA GLY A 605 29.45 30.72 -1.65
C GLY A 605 28.24 29.81 -1.36
N ASP A 606 27.84 29.66 -0.10
CA ASP A 606 26.75 28.75 0.29
C ASP A 606 25.40 29.33 -0.12
N GLU A 607 24.44 28.49 -0.51
CA GLU A 607 23.05 28.92 -0.68
C GLU A 607 22.52 29.57 0.62
N PRO A 608 21.76 30.69 0.57
CA PRO A 608 21.35 31.38 1.78
C PRO A 608 20.08 30.77 2.40
N TRP A 609 20.01 30.83 3.73
CA TRP A 609 18.74 30.78 4.46
C TRP A 609 18.02 32.12 4.32
N MET A 610 16.70 32.09 4.25
CA MET A 610 15.85 33.26 4.14
C MET A 610 15.18 33.57 5.49
N ASP A 611 14.87 34.84 5.70
CA ASP A 611 14.01 35.31 6.81
C ASP A 611 14.58 34.98 8.21
N MET A 612 15.91 34.86 8.34
CA MET A 612 16.55 34.60 9.64
C MET A 612 16.97 35.88 10.35
N ILE A 613 17.03 37.02 9.64
CA ILE A 613 17.37 38.33 10.20
C ILE A 613 16.15 39.25 10.34
N GLY A 614 14.97 38.84 9.90
CA GLY A 614 13.71 39.56 10.05
C GLY A 614 12.49 38.69 9.73
N ASN A 615 11.35 39.32 9.39
CA ASN A 615 10.02 38.71 9.33
C ASN A 615 9.48 38.30 10.72
N LEU A 616 9.90 37.16 11.27
CA LEU A 616 9.53 36.71 12.62
C LEU A 616 10.77 36.29 13.43
N GLU A 617 10.71 36.51 14.74
CA GLU A 617 11.62 35.87 15.67
C GLU A 617 11.31 34.37 15.75
N GLU A 618 12.31 33.52 15.81
CA GLU A 618 12.10 32.09 15.66
C GLU A 618 12.24 31.33 16.97
N ALA A 619 11.22 30.54 17.27
CA ALA A 619 11.25 29.61 18.39
C ALA A 619 12.33 28.55 18.18
N VAL A 620 13.14 28.33 19.21
CA VAL A 620 14.20 27.33 19.24
C VAL A 620 14.12 26.49 20.52
N ILE A 621 14.61 25.26 20.45
CA ILE A 621 14.83 24.42 21.64
C ILE A 621 16.05 24.98 22.38
N LYS A 622 15.90 25.23 23.69
CA LYS A 622 16.97 25.78 24.52
C LYS A 622 18.03 24.71 24.83
N LYS A 623 19.29 25.12 24.83
CA LYS A 623 20.42 24.28 25.26
C LYS A 623 20.38 24.03 26.76
N ASP A 624 20.82 22.83 27.17
CA ASP A 624 21.02 22.42 28.58
C ASP A 624 19.75 22.41 29.47
N GLU A 625 18.57 22.71 28.91
CA GLU A 625 17.26 22.64 29.55
C GLU A 625 16.26 21.93 28.63
N THR A 626 16.33 20.59 28.59
CA THR A 626 15.66 19.72 27.58
C THR A 626 14.14 19.86 27.45
N ASN A 627 13.47 20.58 28.36
CA ASN A 627 12.03 20.87 28.35
C ASN A 627 11.72 22.36 28.17
N ARG A 628 12.66 23.17 27.66
CA ARG A 628 12.52 24.62 27.52
C ARG A 628 12.80 25.09 26.11
N PHE A 629 12.28 26.28 25.85
CA PHE A 629 12.40 26.96 24.58
C PHE A 629 13.04 28.33 24.79
N GLN A 630 13.50 28.92 23.70
CA GLN A 630 13.89 30.30 23.58
C GLN A 630 13.39 30.81 22.21
N TYR A 631 13.59 32.09 21.91
CA TYR A 631 13.42 32.63 20.58
C TYR A 631 14.68 33.39 20.15
N LYS A 632 14.96 33.42 18.85
CA LYS A 632 16.17 34.00 18.24
C LYS A 632 15.80 34.85 17.02
N GLY A 633 16.74 35.67 16.54
CA GLY A 633 16.50 36.53 15.37
C GLY A 633 15.79 37.85 15.70
N TRP A 634 15.09 38.39 14.70
CA TRP A 634 14.32 39.63 14.75
C TRP A 634 12.96 39.42 14.13
N GLY A 635 11.96 40.13 14.64
CA GLY A 635 10.57 39.96 14.21
C GLY A 635 9.88 41.30 14.10
N VAL A 636 8.93 41.37 13.17
CA VAL A 636 8.10 42.56 13.01
C VAL A 636 7.11 42.63 14.18
N ALA A 637 7.13 43.76 14.90
CA ALA A 637 6.23 44.04 16.02
C ALA A 637 5.60 45.44 15.89
N TRP A 638 4.78 45.84 16.87
CA TRP A 638 4.06 47.12 16.86
C TRP A 638 5.03 48.31 16.78
N SER A 639 5.12 48.91 15.60
CA SER A 639 5.96 50.06 15.21
C SER A 639 7.50 49.86 15.20
N SER A 640 8.02 48.67 15.49
CA SER A 640 9.46 48.40 15.55
C SER A 640 9.81 46.95 15.22
N LEU A 641 11.05 46.71 14.77
CA LEU A 641 11.66 45.37 14.81
C LEU A 641 12.01 45.03 16.26
N THR A 642 11.50 43.91 16.77
CA THR A 642 11.94 43.33 18.05
C THR A 642 13.15 42.44 17.83
N HIS A 643 13.94 42.27 18.88
CA HIS A 643 15.08 41.38 18.87
C HIS A 643 14.97 40.34 19.96
N HIS A 644 15.57 39.19 19.70
CA HIS A 644 15.70 38.12 20.67
C HIS A 644 16.27 38.62 22.00
N ARG A 645 15.65 38.20 23.10
CA ARG A 645 16.18 38.36 24.46
C ARG A 645 16.64 37.01 24.96
N ASN A 646 17.61 37.00 25.88
CA ASN A 646 18.00 35.76 26.54
C ASN A 646 16.92 35.37 27.56
N GLN A 647 15.82 34.82 27.06
CA GLN A 647 14.60 34.52 27.80
C GLN A 647 14.27 33.03 27.68
N ILE A 648 14.08 32.40 28.83
CA ILE A 648 13.59 31.02 28.91
C ILE A 648 12.07 31.05 28.72
N SER A 649 11.58 30.27 27.76
CA SER A 649 10.18 30.17 27.40
C SER A 649 9.63 28.76 27.61
N THR A 650 8.32 28.69 27.80
CA THR A 650 7.58 27.42 27.98
C THR A 650 7.00 26.95 26.65
N ALA A 651 6.56 25.70 26.58
CA ALA A 651 5.90 25.16 25.38
C ALA A 651 4.60 25.90 25.00
N ARG A 652 3.99 26.64 25.94
CA ARG A 652 2.77 27.44 25.71
C ARG A 652 3.05 28.86 25.22
N MET A 653 4.31 29.30 25.24
CA MET A 653 4.67 30.62 24.75
C MET A 653 4.29 30.77 23.29
N LYS A 654 3.67 31.90 22.95
CA LYS A 654 3.31 32.30 21.59
C LYS A 654 3.25 33.83 21.52
N GLY A 655 3.27 34.36 20.30
CA GLY A 655 3.25 35.79 20.10
C GLY A 655 3.16 36.19 18.64
N GLY A 656 2.76 37.44 18.42
CA GLY A 656 2.55 38.01 17.08
C GLY A 656 3.82 38.11 16.24
N SER A 657 4.97 38.28 16.91
CA SER A 657 6.29 38.38 16.28
C SER A 657 7.03 37.05 16.22
N PHE A 658 6.46 35.94 16.71
CA PHE A 658 7.16 34.65 16.76
C PHE A 658 6.72 33.70 15.64
N GLY A 659 7.71 33.17 14.92
CA GLY A 659 7.63 32.06 13.99
C GLY A 659 8.54 30.92 14.43
N ALA A 660 8.90 30.05 13.49
CA ALA A 660 9.81 28.93 13.71
C ALA A 660 10.21 28.29 12.39
N ARG A 661 11.30 27.52 12.43
CA ARG A 661 11.69 26.60 11.36
C ARG A 661 12.16 25.24 11.89
N CYS A 662 12.15 24.23 11.04
CA CYS A 662 12.53 22.87 11.41
C CYS A 662 13.98 22.55 11.03
N MET A 663 14.55 21.56 11.71
CA MET A 663 15.83 20.93 11.36
C MET A 663 15.68 19.42 11.23
N ARG A 664 16.59 18.80 10.47
CA ARG A 664 16.65 17.36 10.19
C ARG A 664 18.10 16.85 10.28
N PHE A 665 18.24 15.55 10.48
CA PHE A 665 19.53 14.85 10.50
C PHE A 665 19.48 13.75 9.44
N LYS A 666 20.42 13.78 8.50
CA LYS A 666 20.53 12.78 7.44
C LYS A 666 21.87 12.09 7.46
#